data_AF-A0A9D6NXD3-F1
#
_entry.id   AF-A0A9D6NXD3-F1
#
_cell.length_a   1.000
_cell.length_b   1.000
_cell.length_c   1.000
_cell.angle_alpha   90.00
_cell.angle_beta   90.00
_cell.angle_gamma   90.00
#
_symmetry.space_group_name_H-M   'P 1'
#
loop_
_entity.id
_entity.type
_entity.pdbx_description
1 polymer ?
#
loop_
_entity_poly.entity_id
_entity_poly.type
_entity_poly.pdbx_seq_one_letter_code
_entity_poly.pdbx_strand_id
1 'polypeptide(L)'
;MPRYGIFEQTFTWSSAGYRNPWEQVQLTMTLTSPTGKQVTIGGFYYGPDTWKTRFAPSETGTWSWQATLTNGTQAVDSTGSFTVVDSDWPGFVRPNPTNSFRWMFDSGAPYYPLGIGDCVQDVDHSGSPLDNWGFDGEFRGHAIPEYGWTTDIDTYLGAYSAAGVNLFRWSVDNCAFGLYETIDPTGNVYKVQAGLWGDELVQKLRQHGFRTYMVIFGFQPPFPNDAADPAKMVAVQRYVQYVVDRYSAYVDFWELMNEFPNPPSTISDDWYTQIGQYLRRIDPYQHPISTSWQRPDLAVIDITSPHWYQKEDELASDLVTQEQINHWRSFGKPVIFGEQGNSEQNWDPRSALRLRLRSWTAFFNEGVFIFWNSSFAKDYQGGVASNIYLGPEERAYLRILQDFTRGFDLRASMVPLAVSNPALVRGSALRSPSAYAAYLHAYTDHSNPASGITVTVDLLAGGTATWISPATGEVLGTQNVSAGLQTLPVPAFTTDIALKITTEAPGQHSSTTAAPAQPISGGGWWSGDTHFHSNGCGGNRTPDQMLALMGEADLNVGSALVWGDGYNTDVTYFTGADWPSSTSNRILHYDLEVSAFPSDLMGHFIPLNLRSIDFPRRLYTLPIAQWAKAQGAVTGFAHATAWPAPYTFLHPGIGTVPYELPIDLALGQIDFLETEFLSAELLATEMAEAIPRYRQAQAIFAQRSQEAARLN
;
A
#
# COMPACT_ATOMS: atom_id res chain seq x y z
N MET A 1 22.86 -10.12 -5.07
CA MET A 1 21.42 -9.79 -5.20
C MET A 1 20.73 -9.98 -3.85
N PRO A 2 19.61 -9.30 -3.57
CA PRO A 2 18.83 -9.47 -2.34
C PRO A 2 18.14 -10.84 -2.26
N ARG A 3 17.96 -11.38 -1.05
CA ARG A 3 17.11 -12.55 -0.76
C ARG A 3 15.67 -12.26 -1.22
N TYR A 4 15.00 -13.26 -1.78
CA TYR A 4 13.70 -13.14 -2.47
C TYR A 4 13.66 -12.14 -3.64
N GLY A 5 14.76 -11.46 -3.99
CA GLY A 5 14.88 -10.70 -5.22
C GLY A 5 14.85 -11.60 -6.44
N ILE A 6 14.59 -11.05 -7.62
CA ILE A 6 14.48 -11.86 -8.84
C ILE A 6 15.85 -12.02 -9.50
N PHE A 7 16.35 -13.24 -9.52
CA PHE A 7 17.45 -13.65 -10.39
C PHE A 7 16.88 -13.94 -11.78
N GLU A 8 17.24 -13.13 -12.76
CA GLU A 8 16.86 -13.34 -14.17
C GLU A 8 18.13 -13.61 -14.99
N GLN A 9 18.17 -14.75 -15.66
CA GLN A 9 19.28 -15.12 -16.54
C GLN A 9 18.79 -15.19 -17.98
N THR A 10 19.54 -14.54 -18.88
CA THR A 10 19.26 -14.54 -20.32
C THR A 10 20.17 -15.51 -21.05
N PHE A 11 19.61 -16.20 -22.03
CA PHE A 11 20.27 -17.15 -22.91
C PHE A 11 19.98 -16.80 -24.37
N THR A 12 20.96 -17.03 -25.23
CA THR A 12 20.87 -16.73 -26.66
C THR A 12 20.87 -18.01 -27.47
N TRP A 13 19.92 -18.12 -28.39
CA TRP A 13 19.81 -19.23 -29.35
C TRP A 13 19.17 -18.72 -30.63
N SER A 14 19.58 -19.20 -31.81
CA SER A 14 18.94 -18.72 -33.04
C SER A 14 17.49 -19.22 -33.12
N SER A 15 16.52 -18.32 -32.99
CA SER A 15 15.09 -18.58 -33.18
C SER A 15 14.71 -18.76 -34.66
N ALA A 16 15.58 -18.35 -35.59
CA ALA A 16 15.39 -18.55 -37.02
C ALA A 16 15.24 -20.05 -37.37
N GLY A 17 14.19 -20.37 -38.12
CA GLY A 17 13.90 -21.74 -38.59
C GLY A 17 12.90 -22.52 -37.72
N TYR A 18 12.55 -22.03 -36.54
CA TYR A 18 11.48 -22.60 -35.72
C TYR A 18 10.14 -21.93 -36.03
N ARG A 19 9.10 -22.75 -36.24
CA ARG A 19 7.72 -22.24 -36.37
C ARG A 19 7.07 -22.03 -35.00
N ASN A 20 7.50 -22.80 -34.00
CA ASN A 20 7.06 -22.72 -32.61
C ASN A 20 8.32 -22.65 -31.71
N PRO A 21 9.02 -21.50 -31.64
CA PRO A 21 10.20 -21.36 -30.79
C PRO A 21 9.88 -21.50 -29.30
N TRP A 22 8.61 -21.32 -28.91
CA TRP A 22 8.14 -21.43 -27.52
C TRP A 22 8.26 -22.84 -26.95
N GLU A 23 7.98 -23.87 -27.77
CA GLU A 23 7.95 -25.26 -27.32
C GLU A 23 9.00 -26.15 -28.00
N GLN A 24 9.51 -25.76 -29.18
CA GLN A 24 10.55 -26.52 -29.89
C GLN A 24 11.96 -26.31 -29.33
N VAL A 25 12.19 -25.25 -28.54
CA VAL A 25 13.44 -24.99 -27.83
C VAL A 25 13.14 -24.93 -26.34
N GLN A 26 13.68 -25.90 -25.60
CA GLN A 26 13.45 -26.06 -24.17
C GLN A 26 14.65 -25.55 -23.38
N LEU A 27 14.38 -24.76 -22.35
CA LEU A 27 15.36 -24.27 -21.40
C LEU A 27 15.04 -24.83 -20.02
N THR A 28 16.01 -25.47 -19.39
CA THR A 28 15.92 -25.94 -18.00
C THR A 28 17.13 -25.43 -17.23
N MET A 29 16.94 -25.00 -15.99
CA MET A 29 18.02 -24.61 -15.08
C MET A 29 17.86 -25.33 -13.73
N THR A 30 18.92 -26.00 -13.29
CA THR A 30 19.04 -26.52 -11.92
C THR A 30 19.92 -25.59 -11.11
N LEU A 31 19.34 -25.02 -10.05
CA LEU A 31 20.02 -24.18 -9.08
C LEU A 31 20.34 -24.99 -7.82
N THR A 32 21.54 -24.82 -7.27
CA THR A 32 21.99 -25.42 -6.02
C THR A 32 22.21 -24.32 -4.99
N SER A 33 21.51 -24.42 -3.86
CA SER A 33 21.60 -23.49 -2.74
C SER A 33 22.93 -23.63 -1.99
N PRO A 34 23.28 -22.66 -1.12
CA PRO A 34 24.46 -22.75 -0.26
C PRO A 34 24.44 -23.98 0.66
N THR A 35 23.26 -24.48 1.02
CA THR A 35 23.07 -25.69 1.83
C THR A 35 23.06 -26.99 1.00
N GLY A 36 23.19 -26.90 -0.33
CA GLY A 36 23.19 -28.04 -1.25
C GLY A 36 21.80 -28.47 -1.72
N LYS A 37 20.72 -27.75 -1.37
CA LYS A 37 19.37 -28.03 -1.87
C LYS A 37 19.30 -27.67 -3.35
N GLN A 38 18.76 -28.58 -4.16
CA GLN A 38 18.57 -28.36 -5.59
C GLN A 38 17.12 -27.99 -5.92
N VAL A 39 16.95 -27.02 -6.82
CA VAL A 39 15.66 -26.64 -7.41
C VAL A 39 15.84 -26.57 -8.92
N THR A 40 14.93 -27.19 -9.66
CA THR A 40 14.92 -27.14 -11.13
C THR A 40 13.74 -26.28 -11.58
N ILE A 41 14.02 -25.31 -12.44
CA ILE A 41 13.03 -24.43 -13.07
C ILE A 41 13.12 -24.53 -14.59
N GLY A 42 12.01 -24.26 -15.27
CA GLY A 42 12.01 -24.08 -16.71
C GLY A 42 12.38 -22.64 -17.09
N GLY A 43 12.61 -22.45 -18.39
CA GLY A 43 12.76 -21.14 -18.99
C GLY A 43 11.78 -20.96 -20.13
N PHE A 44 11.60 -19.70 -20.53
CA PHE A 44 10.60 -19.30 -21.50
C PHE A 44 11.22 -18.47 -22.62
N TYR A 45 10.60 -18.55 -23.80
CA TYR A 45 10.94 -17.70 -24.93
C TYR A 45 10.49 -16.25 -24.63
N TYR A 46 11.44 -15.33 -24.64
CA TYR A 46 11.20 -13.90 -24.34
C TYR A 46 10.94 -13.08 -25.60
N GLY A 47 11.58 -13.47 -26.71
CA GLY A 47 11.53 -12.76 -27.99
C GLY A 47 12.65 -13.27 -28.90
N PRO A 48 12.82 -12.68 -30.09
CA PRO A 48 13.83 -13.10 -31.06
C PRO A 48 15.17 -13.38 -30.40
N ASP A 49 15.64 -14.58 -30.64
CA ASP A 49 16.90 -15.14 -30.16
C ASP A 49 17.13 -15.12 -28.63
N THR A 50 16.08 -14.92 -27.83
CA THR A 50 16.17 -14.65 -26.40
C THR A 50 15.29 -15.60 -25.58
N TRP A 51 15.91 -16.36 -24.68
CA TRP A 51 15.24 -17.18 -23.67
C TRP A 51 15.66 -16.71 -22.29
N LYS A 52 14.77 -16.85 -21.31
CA LYS A 52 15.03 -16.44 -19.93
C LYS A 52 14.60 -17.48 -18.92
N THR A 53 15.27 -17.49 -17.78
CA THR A 53 14.83 -18.17 -16.54
C THR A 53 14.70 -17.13 -15.43
N ARG A 54 13.75 -17.34 -14.51
CA ARG A 54 13.55 -16.49 -13.34
C ARG A 54 13.51 -17.30 -12.05
N PHE A 55 14.23 -16.84 -11.03
CA PHE A 55 14.27 -17.49 -9.72
C PHE A 55 14.30 -16.47 -8.57
N ALA A 56 13.57 -16.72 -7.49
CA ALA A 56 13.61 -15.93 -6.26
C ALA A 56 14.27 -16.76 -5.14
N PRO A 57 15.56 -16.54 -4.84
CA PRO A 57 16.30 -17.37 -3.87
C PRO A 57 15.92 -17.02 -2.43
N SER A 58 15.65 -18.03 -1.61
CA SER A 58 15.24 -17.87 -0.21
C SER A 58 16.37 -18.02 0.82
N GLU A 59 17.59 -18.39 0.39
CA GLU A 59 18.75 -18.61 1.27
C GLU A 59 19.88 -17.63 0.93
N THR A 60 20.48 -17.03 1.96
CA THR A 60 21.67 -16.18 1.80
C THR A 60 22.91 -17.04 1.57
N GLY A 61 23.87 -16.52 0.79
CA GLY A 61 25.10 -17.21 0.42
C GLY A 61 25.26 -17.38 -1.09
N THR A 62 26.23 -18.22 -1.48
CA THR A 62 26.54 -18.45 -2.90
C THR A 62 25.66 -19.55 -3.48
N TRP A 63 24.87 -19.19 -4.48
CA TRP A 63 24.12 -20.13 -5.31
C TRP A 63 24.91 -20.44 -6.57
N SER A 64 24.83 -21.69 -7.03
CA SER A 64 25.37 -22.10 -8.34
C SER A 64 24.25 -22.66 -9.20
N TRP A 65 24.39 -22.57 -10.52
CA TRP A 65 23.40 -23.08 -11.44
C TRP A 65 24.04 -23.71 -12.67
N GLN A 66 23.31 -24.68 -13.24
CA GLN A 66 23.60 -25.30 -14.52
C GLN A 66 22.32 -25.27 -15.34
N ALA A 67 22.42 -24.83 -16.58
CA ALA A 67 21.29 -24.70 -17.49
C ALA A 67 21.60 -25.37 -18.82
N THR A 68 20.57 -25.98 -19.41
CA THR A 68 20.64 -26.62 -20.71
C THR A 68 19.55 -26.03 -21.59
N LEU A 69 19.96 -25.49 -22.74
CA LEU A 69 19.07 -25.03 -23.80
C LEU A 69 19.15 -26.03 -24.97
N THR A 70 18.03 -26.62 -25.38
CA THR A 70 18.02 -27.74 -26.34
C THR A 70 16.84 -27.70 -27.29
N ASN A 71 17.05 -28.16 -28.53
CA ASN A 71 15.98 -28.41 -29.51
C ASN A 71 15.64 -29.91 -29.66
N GLY A 72 16.19 -30.76 -28.77
CA GLY A 72 16.09 -32.22 -28.82
C GLY A 72 17.17 -32.92 -29.67
N THR A 73 17.87 -32.19 -30.55
CA THR A 73 18.98 -32.73 -31.38
C THR A 73 20.32 -32.08 -31.04
N GLN A 74 20.29 -30.82 -30.61
CA GLN A 74 21.42 -30.02 -30.20
C GLN A 74 21.13 -29.46 -28.81
N ALA A 75 22.16 -29.38 -27.98
CA ALA A 75 22.09 -28.79 -26.66
C ALA A 75 23.29 -27.87 -26.42
N VAL A 76 23.04 -26.78 -25.69
CA VAL A 76 24.07 -25.89 -25.17
C VAL A 76 23.93 -25.87 -23.66
N ASP A 77 24.99 -26.30 -22.98
CA ASP A 77 25.08 -26.24 -21.53
C ASP A 77 25.77 -24.95 -21.10
N SER A 78 25.26 -24.34 -20.05
CA SER A 78 25.77 -23.11 -19.44
C SER A 78 25.79 -23.26 -17.93
N THR A 79 26.75 -22.63 -17.28
CA THR A 79 26.87 -22.67 -15.82
C THR A 79 27.18 -21.28 -15.28
N GLY A 80 26.86 -21.05 -14.02
CA GLY A 80 27.20 -19.81 -13.35
C GLY A 80 26.93 -19.86 -11.86
N SER A 81 27.13 -18.72 -11.21
CA SER A 81 26.86 -18.54 -9.79
C SER A 81 26.49 -17.09 -9.50
N PHE A 82 25.82 -16.87 -8.38
CA PHE A 82 25.52 -15.55 -7.86
C PHE A 82 25.46 -15.59 -6.33
N THR A 83 25.71 -14.45 -5.69
CA THR A 83 25.66 -14.32 -4.23
C THR A 83 24.37 -13.64 -3.82
N VAL A 84 23.67 -14.26 -2.88
CA VAL A 84 22.46 -13.74 -2.24
C VAL A 84 22.82 -13.15 -0.88
N VAL A 85 22.48 -11.88 -0.69
CA VAL A 85 22.61 -11.18 0.59
C VAL A 85 21.25 -11.04 1.25
N ASP A 86 21.22 -10.77 2.55
CA ASP A 86 19.95 -10.53 3.23
C ASP A 86 19.24 -9.27 2.72
N SER A 87 17.94 -9.16 3.01
CA SER A 87 17.11 -8.07 2.52
C SER A 87 15.82 -7.94 3.32
N ASP A 88 15.18 -6.78 3.22
CA ASP A 88 13.87 -6.51 3.84
C ASP A 88 12.69 -7.13 3.08
N TRP A 89 12.94 -7.78 1.93
CA TRP A 89 11.89 -8.54 1.25
C TRP A 89 11.42 -9.69 2.15
N PRO A 90 10.12 -9.74 2.50
CA PRO A 90 9.66 -10.69 3.50
C PRO A 90 9.44 -12.10 2.92
N GLY A 91 9.58 -12.27 1.61
CA GLY A 91 9.31 -13.51 0.88
C GLY A 91 7.85 -13.63 0.43
N PHE A 92 7.45 -14.84 0.02
CA PHE A 92 6.13 -15.11 -0.54
C PHE A 92 5.06 -15.20 0.54
N VAL A 93 3.81 -14.93 0.18
CA VAL A 93 2.67 -15.08 1.09
C VAL A 93 2.35 -16.57 1.34
N ARG A 94 2.09 -16.89 2.60
CA ARG A 94 1.74 -18.22 3.12
C ARG A 94 0.52 -18.17 4.03
N PRO A 95 -0.30 -19.23 4.05
CA PRO A 95 -1.28 -19.40 5.12
C PRO A 95 -0.54 -19.56 6.45
N ASN A 96 -1.07 -18.94 7.50
CA ASN A 96 -0.49 -19.07 8.82
C ASN A 96 -0.75 -20.50 9.38
N PRO A 97 0.29 -21.21 9.84
CA PRO A 97 0.16 -22.60 10.30
C PRO A 97 -0.66 -22.77 11.58
N THR A 98 -0.81 -21.71 12.39
CA THR A 98 -1.58 -21.73 13.64
C THR A 98 -3.02 -21.27 13.48
N ASN A 99 -3.29 -20.45 12.46
CA ASN A 99 -4.62 -20.00 12.08
C ASN A 99 -4.65 -19.84 10.55
N SER A 100 -5.15 -20.86 9.85
CA SER A 100 -5.10 -20.91 8.39
C SER A 100 -5.84 -19.76 7.72
N PHE A 101 -6.82 -19.11 8.38
CA PHE A 101 -7.55 -17.95 7.86
C PHE A 101 -6.74 -16.64 7.90
N ARG A 102 -5.52 -16.67 8.42
CA ARG A 102 -4.60 -15.53 8.47
C ARG A 102 -3.39 -15.78 7.57
N TRP A 103 -2.74 -14.70 7.15
CA TRP A 103 -1.64 -14.74 6.19
C TRP A 103 -0.36 -14.22 6.82
N MET A 104 0.76 -14.77 6.37
CA MET A 104 2.10 -14.36 6.76
C MET A 104 3.04 -14.47 5.57
N PHE A 105 4.21 -13.86 5.65
CA PHE A 105 5.27 -14.08 4.67
C PHE A 105 6.20 -15.22 5.09
N ASP A 106 6.99 -15.74 4.15
CA ASP A 106 8.05 -16.74 4.42
C ASP A 106 9.01 -16.33 5.55
N SER A 107 9.25 -15.02 5.73
CA SER A 107 10.06 -14.47 6.82
C SER A 107 9.46 -14.65 8.22
N GLY A 108 8.18 -15.01 8.34
CA GLY A 108 7.46 -15.02 9.61
C GLY A 108 6.62 -13.76 9.85
N ALA A 109 6.83 -12.70 9.06
CA ALA A 109 6.15 -11.43 9.24
C ALA A 109 4.63 -11.55 8.94
N PRO A 110 3.76 -10.89 9.73
CA PRO A 110 2.33 -10.87 9.45
C PRO A 110 2.01 -10.21 8.10
N TYR A 111 0.98 -10.73 7.41
CA TYR A 111 0.44 -10.14 6.21
C TYR A 111 -1.08 -9.98 6.35
N TYR A 112 -1.58 -8.75 6.17
CA TYR A 112 -3.01 -8.44 6.17
C TYR A 112 -3.37 -8.00 4.76
N PRO A 113 -3.90 -8.92 3.93
CA PRO A 113 -4.18 -8.59 2.55
C PRO A 113 -5.38 -7.65 2.48
N LEU A 114 -5.22 -6.60 1.69
CA LEU A 114 -6.29 -5.72 1.24
C LEU A 114 -6.10 -5.56 -0.26
N GLY A 115 -7.06 -6.09 -1.02
CA GLY A 115 -6.89 -6.28 -2.45
C GLY A 115 -7.65 -5.31 -3.32
N ILE A 116 -7.12 -5.13 -4.52
CA ILE A 116 -7.78 -4.48 -5.64
C ILE A 116 -7.63 -5.35 -6.89
N GLY A 117 -8.66 -5.39 -7.72
CA GLY A 117 -8.63 -5.93 -9.08
C GLY A 117 -9.19 -4.88 -10.02
N ASP A 118 -8.59 -4.78 -11.20
CA ASP A 118 -9.00 -3.82 -12.23
C ASP A 118 -8.70 -4.39 -13.61
N CYS A 119 -9.27 -3.75 -14.62
CA CYS A 119 -9.04 -4.08 -16.00
C CYS A 119 -7.63 -3.64 -16.43
N VAL A 120 -6.86 -4.53 -17.06
CA VAL A 120 -5.51 -4.25 -17.59
C VAL A 120 -5.55 -4.35 -19.12
N GLN A 121 -6.02 -3.28 -19.76
CA GLN A 121 -6.34 -3.27 -21.19
C GLN A 121 -5.82 -2.00 -21.87
N ASP A 122 -5.37 -2.15 -23.11
CA ASP A 122 -4.97 -1.03 -23.97
C ASP A 122 -6.22 -0.45 -24.66
N VAL A 123 -7.03 0.26 -23.87
CA VAL A 123 -8.33 0.81 -24.25
C VAL A 123 -8.20 1.96 -25.24
N ASP A 124 -7.17 2.79 -25.08
CA ASP A 124 -6.89 3.95 -25.94
C ASP A 124 -6.01 3.61 -27.15
N HIS A 125 -5.59 2.35 -27.27
CA HIS A 125 -4.77 1.82 -28.37
C HIS A 125 -3.40 2.51 -28.47
N SER A 126 -2.83 2.86 -27.33
CA SER A 126 -1.50 3.48 -27.19
C SER A 126 -0.36 2.50 -27.51
N GLY A 127 -0.65 1.19 -27.45
CA GLY A 127 0.34 0.11 -27.49
C GLY A 127 0.78 -0.37 -26.10
N SER A 128 0.20 0.17 -25.03
CA SER A 128 0.43 -0.24 -23.65
C SER A 128 -0.89 -0.40 -22.90
N PRO A 129 -1.12 -1.52 -22.18
CA PRO A 129 -2.27 -1.67 -21.30
C PRO A 129 -2.02 -1.07 -19.90
N LEU A 130 -0.92 -0.33 -19.71
CA LEU A 130 -0.43 0.12 -18.40
C LEU A 130 -0.42 1.65 -18.23
N ASP A 131 -0.95 2.42 -19.18
CA ASP A 131 -0.90 3.89 -19.16
C ASP A 131 -2.27 4.58 -19.13
N ASN A 132 -3.37 3.83 -18.92
CA ASN A 132 -4.74 4.33 -19.00
C ASN A 132 -5.67 3.78 -17.89
N TRP A 133 -5.18 3.70 -16.66
CA TRP A 133 -5.89 3.13 -15.51
C TRP A 133 -7.00 4.04 -14.98
N GLY A 134 -8.21 3.50 -14.79
CA GLY A 134 -9.35 4.23 -14.24
C GLY A 134 -9.11 4.78 -12.83
N PHE A 135 -9.14 6.11 -12.66
CA PHE A 135 -8.72 6.74 -11.40
C PHE A 135 -9.42 8.08 -11.12
N ASP A 136 -9.90 8.24 -9.86
CA ASP A 136 -10.51 9.46 -9.31
C ASP A 136 -11.54 10.16 -10.21
N GLY A 137 -12.32 9.37 -10.93
CA GLY A 137 -13.27 9.88 -11.89
C GLY A 137 -14.57 10.36 -11.28
N GLU A 138 -14.93 11.61 -11.60
CA GLU A 138 -16.21 12.18 -11.22
C GLU A 138 -17.37 11.72 -12.13
N PHE A 139 -18.57 12.23 -11.86
CA PHE A 139 -19.74 12.03 -12.73
C PHE A 139 -19.44 12.50 -14.16
N ARG A 140 -19.65 11.63 -15.15
CA ARG A 140 -19.41 11.92 -16.57
C ARG A 140 -20.58 12.66 -17.23
N GLY A 141 -21.78 12.49 -16.68
CA GLY A 141 -23.01 12.96 -17.32
C GLY A 141 -23.41 12.10 -18.53
N HIS A 142 -24.52 12.44 -19.20
CA HIS A 142 -25.15 11.58 -20.22
C HIS A 142 -24.42 11.50 -21.59
N ALA A 143 -23.18 11.98 -21.72
CA ALA A 143 -22.52 12.10 -23.05
C ALA A 143 -20.98 12.01 -23.03
N ILE A 144 -20.38 10.99 -22.42
CA ILE A 144 -18.93 10.70 -22.50
C ILE A 144 -18.73 9.16 -22.55
N PRO A 145 -17.66 8.61 -23.19
CA PRO A 145 -17.48 7.16 -23.41
C PRO A 145 -17.53 6.30 -22.14
N GLU A 146 -17.58 4.99 -22.35
CA GLU A 146 -17.54 3.94 -21.32
C GLU A 146 -16.40 4.12 -20.30
N TYR A 147 -15.33 4.85 -20.68
CA TYR A 147 -14.18 5.21 -19.86
C TYR A 147 -14.20 6.69 -19.47
N GLY A 148 -14.05 6.96 -18.16
CA GLY A 148 -13.96 8.32 -17.61
C GLY A 148 -12.52 8.77 -17.44
N TRP A 149 -12.11 8.99 -16.20
CA TRP A 149 -10.79 9.54 -15.86
C TRP A 149 -9.75 8.45 -15.76
N THR A 150 -8.58 8.68 -16.35
CA THR A 150 -7.49 7.70 -16.38
C THR A 150 -6.15 8.31 -15.95
N THR A 151 -5.22 7.46 -15.52
CA THR A 151 -3.85 7.83 -15.13
C THR A 151 -2.84 6.72 -15.45
N ASP A 152 -1.56 7.01 -15.29
CA ASP A 152 -0.49 6.04 -15.47
C ASP A 152 -0.40 5.03 -14.30
N ILE A 153 0.21 3.87 -14.55
CA ILE A 153 0.34 2.80 -13.55
C ILE A 153 1.07 3.22 -12.27
N ASP A 154 2.08 4.10 -12.33
CA ASP A 154 2.84 4.49 -11.15
C ASP A 154 2.02 5.39 -10.23
N THR A 155 1.26 6.34 -10.82
CA THR A 155 0.28 7.12 -10.08
C THR A 155 -0.78 6.23 -9.45
N TYR A 156 -1.36 5.32 -10.24
CA TYR A 156 -2.42 4.41 -9.78
C TYR A 156 -1.94 3.54 -8.61
N LEU A 157 -0.85 2.80 -8.78
CA LEU A 157 -0.32 1.91 -7.75
C LEU A 157 0.19 2.67 -6.52
N GLY A 158 0.82 3.82 -6.72
CA GLY A 158 1.29 4.68 -5.62
C GLY A 158 0.15 5.14 -4.72
N ALA A 159 -0.97 5.58 -5.31
CA ALA A 159 -2.13 6.03 -4.55
C ALA A 159 -2.79 4.91 -3.74
N TYR A 160 -2.96 3.73 -4.33
CA TYR A 160 -3.56 2.58 -3.62
C TYR A 160 -2.61 1.96 -2.59
N SER A 161 -1.30 1.91 -2.86
CA SER A 161 -0.29 1.48 -1.88
C SER A 161 -0.23 2.42 -0.68
N ALA A 162 -0.27 3.74 -0.90
CA ALA A 162 -0.33 4.73 0.18
C ALA A 162 -1.61 4.60 1.03
N ALA A 163 -2.70 4.11 0.44
CA ALA A 163 -3.95 3.76 1.12
C ALA A 163 -3.90 2.41 1.86
N GLY A 164 -2.78 1.68 1.79
CA GLY A 164 -2.59 0.38 2.43
C GLY A 164 -3.08 -0.82 1.61
N VAL A 165 -3.58 -0.62 0.39
CA VAL A 165 -3.87 -1.73 -0.53
C VAL A 165 -2.55 -2.38 -0.92
N ASN A 166 -2.47 -3.70 -0.79
CA ASN A 166 -1.19 -4.43 -0.90
C ASN A 166 -1.31 -5.74 -1.68
N LEU A 167 -2.48 -6.03 -2.25
CA LEU A 167 -2.75 -7.20 -3.08
C LEU A 167 -3.38 -6.74 -4.39
N PHE A 168 -2.85 -7.18 -5.52
CA PHE A 168 -3.42 -6.90 -6.84
C PHE A 168 -3.84 -8.20 -7.50
N ARG A 169 -5.08 -8.26 -7.98
CA ARG A 169 -5.59 -9.40 -8.74
C ARG A 169 -5.49 -9.15 -10.23
N TRP A 170 -4.64 -9.93 -10.90
CA TRP A 170 -4.45 -9.86 -12.34
C TRP A 170 -5.17 -11.01 -13.04
N SER A 171 -6.22 -10.68 -13.80
CA SER A 171 -7.11 -11.67 -14.41
C SER A 171 -6.81 -11.88 -15.91
N VAL A 172 -5.91 -12.82 -16.25
CA VAL A 172 -5.52 -13.08 -17.65
C VAL A 172 -6.71 -13.49 -18.50
N ASP A 173 -6.83 -12.91 -19.70
CA ASP A 173 -7.91 -13.19 -20.68
C ASP A 173 -9.34 -12.98 -20.12
N ASN A 174 -9.46 -12.20 -19.04
CA ASN A 174 -10.72 -11.78 -18.44
C ASN A 174 -10.52 -10.43 -17.74
N CYS A 175 -10.93 -9.33 -18.38
CA CYS A 175 -10.53 -7.96 -18.05
C CYS A 175 -9.00 -7.71 -18.13
N ALA A 176 -8.22 -8.56 -18.77
CA ALA A 176 -6.83 -8.27 -19.12
C ALA A 176 -6.47 -8.92 -20.46
N PHE A 177 -5.32 -8.54 -21.02
CA PHE A 177 -4.78 -9.17 -22.21
C PHE A 177 -4.56 -10.69 -22.02
N GLY A 178 -4.87 -11.48 -23.04
CA GLY A 178 -4.59 -12.92 -23.06
C GLY A 178 -3.13 -13.23 -23.37
N LEU A 179 -2.60 -14.31 -22.79
CA LEU A 179 -1.18 -14.71 -22.95
C LEU A 179 -0.93 -15.71 -24.09
N TYR A 180 -1.98 -16.28 -24.68
CA TYR A 180 -1.88 -17.24 -25.77
C TYR A 180 -2.76 -16.87 -26.97
N GLU A 181 -2.39 -17.40 -28.14
CA GLU A 181 -3.22 -17.39 -29.34
C GLU A 181 -3.91 -18.73 -29.53
N THR A 182 -3.21 -19.84 -29.25
CA THR A 182 -3.76 -21.19 -29.45
C THR A 182 -3.18 -22.16 -28.43
N ILE A 183 -4.05 -22.98 -27.85
CA ILE A 183 -3.69 -24.14 -27.03
C ILE A 183 -4.16 -25.38 -27.79
N ASP A 184 -3.22 -26.21 -28.23
CA ASP A 184 -3.51 -27.36 -29.11
C ASP A 184 -2.56 -28.54 -28.81
N PRO A 185 -3.04 -29.80 -28.86
CA PRO A 185 -2.20 -30.99 -28.68
C PRO A 185 -0.91 -31.00 -29.52
N THR A 186 -0.93 -30.45 -30.73
CA THR A 186 0.19 -30.41 -31.67
C THR A 186 1.20 -29.28 -31.41
N GLY A 187 0.83 -28.28 -30.61
CA GLY A 187 1.73 -27.24 -30.13
C GLY A 187 1.01 -25.93 -29.80
N ASN A 188 1.39 -25.29 -28.70
CA ASN A 188 0.81 -24.01 -28.29
C ASN A 188 1.52 -22.82 -28.96
N VAL A 189 0.79 -21.72 -29.11
CA VAL A 189 1.29 -20.45 -29.62
C VAL A 189 1.01 -19.35 -28.60
N TYR A 190 2.06 -18.67 -28.14
CA TYR A 190 1.97 -17.64 -27.10
C TYR A 190 2.14 -16.22 -27.64
N LYS A 191 1.43 -15.27 -27.04
CA LYS A 191 1.49 -13.85 -27.38
C LYS A 191 2.71 -13.22 -26.71
N VAL A 192 3.82 -13.10 -27.45
CA VAL A 192 5.09 -12.58 -26.93
C VAL A 192 4.93 -11.19 -26.32
N GLN A 193 4.27 -10.26 -27.03
CA GLN A 193 4.05 -8.90 -26.56
C GLN A 193 3.21 -8.85 -25.28
N ALA A 194 2.14 -9.64 -25.20
CA ALA A 194 1.32 -9.75 -24.00
C ALA A 194 2.13 -10.28 -22.81
N GLY A 195 3.05 -11.21 -23.05
CA GLY A 195 4.00 -11.65 -22.04
C GLY A 195 4.91 -10.51 -21.54
N LEU A 196 5.33 -9.59 -22.42
CA LEU A 196 6.16 -8.44 -22.03
C LEU A 196 5.36 -7.44 -21.19
N TRP A 197 4.10 -7.18 -21.54
CA TRP A 197 3.20 -6.37 -20.70
C TRP A 197 2.98 -7.01 -19.32
N GLY A 198 2.82 -8.34 -19.27
CA GLY A 198 2.72 -9.07 -18.00
C GLY A 198 3.98 -8.94 -17.15
N ASP A 199 5.16 -8.99 -17.77
CA ASP A 199 6.44 -8.78 -17.06
C ASP A 199 6.53 -7.38 -16.45
N GLU A 200 6.15 -6.35 -17.21
CA GLU A 200 6.14 -4.96 -16.73
C GLU A 200 5.14 -4.77 -15.60
N LEU A 201 3.92 -5.31 -15.73
CA LEU A 201 2.89 -5.26 -14.69
C LEU A 201 3.41 -5.83 -13.37
N VAL A 202 3.92 -7.07 -13.36
CA VAL A 202 4.36 -7.70 -12.10
C VAL A 202 5.60 -7.02 -11.50
N GLN A 203 6.45 -6.42 -12.34
CA GLN A 203 7.56 -5.60 -11.86
C GLN A 203 7.07 -4.32 -11.20
N LYS A 204 6.10 -3.63 -11.79
CA LYS A 204 5.49 -2.41 -11.24
C LYS A 204 4.73 -2.69 -9.94
N LEU A 205 3.91 -3.74 -9.91
CA LEU A 205 3.23 -4.21 -8.70
C LEU A 205 4.24 -4.42 -7.56
N ARG A 206 5.32 -5.15 -7.84
CA ARG A 206 6.37 -5.40 -6.86
C ARG A 206 7.07 -4.12 -6.41
N GLN A 207 7.41 -3.21 -7.32
CA GLN A 207 8.03 -1.91 -6.99
C GLN A 207 7.19 -1.09 -6.01
N HIS A 208 5.86 -1.14 -6.14
CA HIS A 208 4.91 -0.45 -5.26
C HIS A 208 4.48 -1.27 -4.04
N GLY A 209 5.13 -2.41 -3.78
CA GLY A 209 4.94 -3.22 -2.58
C GLY A 209 3.77 -4.20 -2.64
N PHE A 210 3.07 -4.32 -3.77
CA PHE A 210 1.96 -5.25 -3.94
C PHE A 210 2.42 -6.72 -3.97
N ARG A 211 1.51 -7.60 -3.57
CA ARG A 211 1.54 -9.04 -3.83
C ARG A 211 0.58 -9.33 -4.97
N THR A 212 0.85 -10.37 -5.75
CA THR A 212 0.09 -10.62 -6.99
C THR A 212 -0.75 -11.89 -6.87
N TYR A 213 -2.05 -11.74 -7.08
CA TYR A 213 -3.01 -12.82 -7.21
C TYR A 213 -3.30 -13.03 -8.70
N MET A 214 -2.62 -13.98 -9.32
CA MET A 214 -2.67 -14.15 -10.78
C MET A 214 -3.68 -15.22 -11.18
N VAL A 215 -4.63 -14.83 -12.03
CA VAL A 215 -5.53 -15.78 -12.71
C VAL A 215 -4.83 -16.34 -13.95
N ILE A 216 -4.80 -17.66 -14.09
CA ILE A 216 -4.10 -18.35 -15.18
C ILE A 216 -4.96 -18.40 -16.45
N PHE A 217 -6.26 -18.64 -16.29
CA PHE A 217 -7.24 -18.78 -17.38
C PHE A 217 -8.37 -17.77 -17.22
N GLY A 218 -8.87 -17.23 -18.34
CA GLY A 218 -10.05 -16.38 -18.33
C GLY A 218 -11.35 -17.15 -18.08
N PHE A 219 -12.46 -16.67 -18.65
CA PHE A 219 -13.81 -17.24 -18.50
C PHE A 219 -13.90 -18.72 -18.87
N GLN A 220 -13.17 -19.17 -19.89
CA GLN A 220 -13.21 -20.54 -20.37
C GLN A 220 -11.79 -21.07 -20.52
N PRO A 221 -11.34 -22.01 -19.66
CA PRO A 221 -10.06 -22.64 -19.87
C PRO A 221 -10.12 -23.55 -21.10
N PRO A 222 -8.98 -23.84 -21.76
CA PRO A 222 -8.93 -24.81 -22.84
C PRO A 222 -9.35 -26.21 -22.37
N PHE A 223 -10.15 -26.88 -23.19
CA PHE A 223 -10.57 -28.27 -23.00
C PHE A 223 -11.27 -28.56 -21.64
N PRO A 224 -12.27 -27.75 -21.23
CA PRO A 224 -12.85 -27.79 -19.87
C PRO A 224 -13.54 -29.14 -19.53
N ASN A 225 -13.95 -29.89 -20.56
CA ASN A 225 -14.68 -31.15 -20.46
C ASN A 225 -13.92 -32.36 -21.04
N ASP A 226 -12.66 -32.18 -21.44
CA ASP A 226 -11.88 -33.25 -22.09
C ASP A 226 -10.76 -33.79 -21.18
N ALA A 227 -10.96 -33.81 -19.86
CA ALA A 227 -9.95 -34.30 -18.92
C ALA A 227 -9.52 -35.76 -19.18
N ALA A 228 -10.34 -36.53 -19.90
CA ALA A 228 -10.03 -37.90 -20.31
C ALA A 228 -9.09 -38.01 -21.53
N ASP A 229 -8.81 -36.91 -22.25
CA ASP A 229 -7.90 -36.87 -23.39
C ASP A 229 -6.50 -36.38 -22.93
N PRO A 230 -5.50 -37.27 -22.83
CA PRO A 230 -4.18 -36.89 -22.33
C PRO A 230 -3.46 -35.87 -23.21
N ALA A 231 -3.72 -35.89 -24.53
CA ALA A 231 -3.02 -35.00 -25.45
C ALA A 231 -3.50 -33.55 -25.29
N LYS A 232 -4.80 -33.37 -25.07
CA LYS A 232 -5.40 -32.08 -24.71
C LYS A 232 -4.91 -31.60 -23.35
N MET A 233 -4.88 -32.46 -22.34
CA MET A 233 -4.40 -32.07 -21.00
C MET A 233 -2.91 -31.71 -21.00
N VAL A 234 -2.07 -32.40 -21.78
CA VAL A 234 -0.67 -32.02 -21.97
C VAL A 234 -0.55 -30.64 -22.61
N ALA A 235 -1.42 -30.28 -23.56
CA ALA A 235 -1.42 -28.92 -24.13
C ALA A 235 -1.71 -27.84 -23.09
N VAL A 236 -2.71 -28.06 -22.22
CA VAL A 236 -3.00 -27.15 -21.09
C VAL A 236 -1.81 -27.07 -20.14
N GLN A 237 -1.20 -28.21 -19.80
CA GLN A 237 -0.03 -28.28 -18.92
C GLN A 237 1.17 -27.51 -19.47
N ARG A 238 1.43 -27.56 -20.78
CA ARG A 238 2.51 -26.75 -21.39
C ARG A 238 2.27 -25.24 -21.23
N TYR A 239 1.01 -24.78 -21.32
CA TYR A 239 0.69 -23.37 -21.04
C TYR A 239 0.86 -23.02 -19.56
N VAL A 240 0.41 -23.89 -18.64
CA VAL A 240 0.64 -23.68 -17.20
C VAL A 240 2.15 -23.63 -16.90
N GLN A 241 2.96 -24.48 -17.53
CA GLN A 241 4.42 -24.43 -17.43
C GLN A 241 4.98 -23.09 -17.91
N TYR A 242 4.55 -22.60 -19.08
CA TYR A 242 4.95 -21.28 -19.58
C TYR A 242 4.61 -20.15 -18.59
N VAL A 243 3.41 -20.15 -18.00
CA VAL A 243 2.98 -19.17 -17.00
C VAL A 243 3.84 -19.27 -15.73
N VAL A 244 4.10 -20.48 -15.23
CA VAL A 244 4.94 -20.72 -14.04
C VAL A 244 6.38 -20.28 -14.28
N ASP A 245 6.99 -20.69 -15.40
CA ASP A 245 8.38 -20.34 -15.73
C ASP A 245 8.59 -18.83 -15.87
N ARG A 246 7.56 -18.12 -16.33
CA ARG A 246 7.61 -16.68 -16.53
C ARG A 246 7.29 -15.87 -15.27
N TYR A 247 6.28 -16.28 -14.50
CA TYR A 247 5.68 -15.42 -13.45
C TYR A 247 5.77 -15.95 -12.03
N SER A 248 6.07 -17.24 -11.80
CA SER A 248 6.09 -17.81 -10.44
C SER A 248 7.03 -17.07 -9.48
N ALA A 249 8.14 -16.52 -9.95
CA ALA A 249 9.05 -15.75 -9.10
C ALA A 249 8.46 -14.39 -8.63
N TYR A 250 7.41 -13.89 -9.29
CA TYR A 250 6.80 -12.58 -9.04
C TYR A 250 5.43 -12.63 -8.35
N VAL A 251 4.71 -13.74 -8.46
CA VAL A 251 3.35 -13.86 -7.91
C VAL A 251 3.33 -14.52 -6.54
N ASP A 252 2.21 -14.41 -5.85
CA ASP A 252 2.02 -14.96 -4.51
C ASP A 252 0.85 -15.95 -4.43
N PHE A 253 -0.12 -15.82 -5.33
CA PHE A 253 -1.29 -16.69 -5.40
C PHE A 253 -1.60 -17.05 -6.85
N TRP A 254 -2.08 -18.28 -7.04
CA TRP A 254 -2.65 -18.73 -8.30
C TRP A 254 -4.16 -18.82 -8.19
N GLU A 255 -4.89 -18.17 -9.09
CA GLU A 255 -6.28 -18.52 -9.38
C GLU A 255 -6.31 -19.30 -10.68
N LEU A 256 -7.00 -20.43 -10.71
CA LEU A 256 -7.12 -21.19 -11.95
C LEU A 256 -7.96 -20.41 -12.97
N MET A 257 -9.09 -19.84 -12.59
CA MET A 257 -10.00 -19.18 -13.53
C MET A 257 -10.88 -18.12 -12.90
N ASN A 258 -11.40 -17.23 -13.75
CA ASN A 258 -12.38 -16.21 -13.36
C ASN A 258 -13.77 -16.41 -14.01
N GLU A 259 -14.83 -16.41 -13.20
CA GLU A 259 -16.26 -16.30 -13.57
C GLU A 259 -16.77 -17.22 -14.68
N PHE A 260 -16.57 -18.53 -14.56
CA PHE A 260 -17.06 -19.47 -15.58
C PHE A 260 -18.54 -19.22 -15.97
N PRO A 261 -18.89 -19.15 -17.28
CA PRO A 261 -20.21 -18.74 -17.71
C PRO A 261 -21.31 -19.63 -17.15
N ASN A 262 -22.46 -18.99 -16.90
CA ASN A 262 -23.67 -19.65 -16.39
C ASN A 262 -23.97 -20.96 -17.14
N PRO A 263 -24.46 -22.00 -16.43
CA PRO A 263 -24.73 -23.34 -16.98
C PRO A 263 -25.47 -23.32 -18.34
N PRO A 264 -25.24 -24.34 -19.21
CA PRO A 264 -24.92 -25.72 -18.84
C PRO A 264 -23.45 -26.12 -18.97
N SER A 265 -22.55 -25.21 -19.35
CA SER A 265 -21.15 -25.56 -19.35
C SER A 265 -20.71 -25.85 -17.91
N THR A 266 -19.94 -26.91 -17.73
CA THR A 266 -19.26 -27.23 -16.47
C THR A 266 -17.79 -27.52 -16.80
N ILE A 267 -16.93 -27.42 -15.80
CA ILE A 267 -15.55 -27.90 -15.87
C ILE A 267 -15.49 -29.14 -15.00
N SER A 268 -14.97 -30.23 -15.54
CA SER A 268 -14.86 -31.48 -14.79
C SER A 268 -13.90 -31.37 -13.60
N ASP A 269 -14.22 -32.04 -12.50
CA ASP A 269 -13.36 -32.15 -11.31
C ASP A 269 -11.98 -32.74 -11.66
N ASP A 270 -11.96 -33.65 -12.62
CA ASP A 270 -10.73 -34.26 -13.14
C ASP A 270 -9.84 -33.23 -13.83
N TRP A 271 -10.40 -32.26 -14.54
CA TRP A 271 -9.63 -31.16 -15.13
C TRP A 271 -8.96 -30.34 -14.03
N TYR A 272 -9.73 -29.90 -13.04
CA TYR A 272 -9.20 -29.16 -11.89
C TYR A 272 -8.11 -29.93 -11.16
N THR A 273 -8.35 -31.23 -10.92
CA THR A 273 -7.42 -32.10 -10.22
C THR A 273 -6.11 -32.25 -10.99
N GLN A 274 -6.18 -32.54 -12.30
CA GLN A 274 -4.99 -32.70 -13.13
C GLN A 274 -4.18 -31.40 -13.23
N ILE A 275 -4.82 -30.26 -13.45
CA ILE A 275 -4.14 -28.98 -13.58
C ILE A 275 -3.61 -28.49 -12.24
N GLY A 276 -4.39 -28.59 -11.15
CA GLY A 276 -3.94 -28.21 -9.81
C GLY A 276 -2.77 -29.07 -9.32
N GLN A 277 -2.79 -30.39 -9.57
CA GLN A 277 -1.66 -31.28 -9.26
C GLN A 277 -0.43 -30.97 -10.11
N TYR A 278 -0.61 -30.66 -11.39
CA TYR A 278 0.47 -30.25 -12.28
C TYR A 278 1.13 -28.97 -11.78
N LEU A 279 0.33 -27.92 -11.55
CA LEU A 279 0.77 -26.62 -11.03
C LEU A 279 1.55 -26.78 -9.72
N ARG A 280 1.00 -27.53 -8.75
CA ARG A 280 1.69 -27.81 -7.48
C ARG A 280 3.04 -28.49 -7.67
N ARG A 281 3.17 -29.37 -8.66
CA ARG A 281 4.42 -30.10 -8.93
C ARG A 281 5.50 -29.19 -9.52
N ILE A 282 5.11 -28.25 -10.38
CA ILE A 282 6.08 -27.45 -11.15
C ILE A 282 6.39 -26.08 -10.51
N ASP A 283 5.52 -25.55 -9.66
CA ASP A 283 5.77 -24.29 -8.95
C ASP A 283 6.85 -24.50 -7.85
N PRO A 284 8.07 -23.97 -8.02
CA PRO A 284 9.16 -24.19 -7.07
C PRO A 284 8.90 -23.52 -5.72
N TYR A 285 7.93 -22.60 -5.63
CA TYR A 285 7.60 -21.84 -4.44
C TYR A 285 6.34 -22.32 -3.73
N GLN A 286 5.57 -23.25 -4.31
CA GLN A 286 4.35 -23.82 -3.69
C GLN A 286 3.32 -22.75 -3.30
N HIS A 287 2.99 -21.83 -4.21
CA HIS A 287 1.97 -20.81 -3.93
C HIS A 287 0.59 -21.43 -3.67
N PRO A 288 -0.25 -20.78 -2.84
CA PRO A 288 -1.65 -21.18 -2.66
C PRO A 288 -2.44 -21.13 -3.97
N ILE A 289 -3.33 -22.11 -4.16
CA ILE A 289 -4.16 -22.24 -5.37
C ILE A 289 -5.64 -21.97 -5.04
N SER A 290 -6.32 -21.23 -5.91
CA SER A 290 -7.76 -20.93 -5.80
C SER A 290 -8.48 -21.07 -7.14
N THR A 291 -9.79 -20.80 -7.14
CA THR A 291 -10.62 -20.63 -8.34
C THR A 291 -11.83 -19.77 -7.99
N SER A 292 -12.21 -18.83 -8.87
CA SER A 292 -13.30 -17.90 -8.59
C SER A 292 -14.69 -18.49 -8.84
N TRP A 293 -14.78 -19.65 -9.50
CA TRP A 293 -15.94 -20.54 -9.44
C TRP A 293 -15.68 -21.58 -8.36
N GLN A 294 -16.01 -21.22 -7.12
CA GLN A 294 -15.38 -21.78 -5.93
C GLN A 294 -15.58 -23.29 -5.87
N ARG A 295 -14.47 -24.03 -5.76
CA ARG A 295 -14.44 -25.47 -5.54
C ARG A 295 -13.81 -25.82 -4.20
N PRO A 296 -14.39 -25.33 -3.08
CA PRO A 296 -13.83 -25.56 -1.75
C PRO A 296 -13.83 -27.05 -1.37
N ASP A 297 -14.60 -27.87 -2.06
CA ASP A 297 -14.64 -29.32 -1.95
C ASP A 297 -13.39 -30.03 -2.51
N LEU A 298 -12.70 -29.43 -3.49
CA LEU A 298 -11.55 -30.06 -4.15
C LEU A 298 -10.27 -29.90 -3.34
N ALA A 299 -9.52 -30.99 -3.15
CA ALA A 299 -8.28 -30.99 -2.36
C ALA A 299 -7.13 -30.15 -2.97
N VAL A 300 -7.16 -29.90 -4.28
CA VAL A 300 -6.15 -29.08 -4.97
C VAL A 300 -6.33 -27.57 -4.76
N ILE A 301 -7.49 -27.15 -4.27
CA ILE A 301 -7.85 -25.75 -4.02
C ILE A 301 -7.57 -25.43 -2.56
N ASP A 302 -6.69 -24.47 -2.29
CA ASP A 302 -6.31 -24.04 -0.94
C ASP A 302 -7.22 -22.93 -0.41
N ILE A 303 -7.76 -22.07 -1.30
CA ILE A 303 -8.53 -20.86 -0.95
C ILE A 303 -9.94 -20.93 -1.53
N THR A 304 -10.94 -20.60 -0.72
CA THR A 304 -12.30 -20.35 -1.18
C THR A 304 -12.37 -18.91 -1.71
N SER A 305 -12.61 -18.73 -3.02
CA SER A 305 -12.52 -17.42 -3.70
C SER A 305 -13.88 -16.90 -4.22
N PRO A 306 -14.85 -16.53 -3.34
CA PRO A 306 -16.16 -16.11 -3.78
C PRO A 306 -16.20 -14.72 -4.41
N HIS A 307 -17.20 -14.48 -5.26
CA HIS A 307 -17.54 -13.13 -5.73
C HIS A 307 -18.76 -12.61 -4.96
N TRP A 308 -18.73 -11.34 -4.56
CA TRP A 308 -19.81 -10.72 -3.81
C TRP A 308 -20.05 -9.27 -4.22
N TYR A 309 -21.19 -9.06 -4.88
CA TYR A 309 -21.69 -7.75 -5.29
C TYR A 309 -23.05 -7.49 -4.65
N GLN A 310 -23.14 -6.44 -3.86
CA GLN A 310 -24.38 -6.15 -3.14
C GLN A 310 -24.55 -4.67 -2.80
N LYS A 311 -25.81 -4.25 -2.71
CA LYS A 311 -26.25 -2.97 -2.15
C LYS A 311 -27.24 -3.23 -1.02
N GLU A 312 -26.71 -3.52 0.15
CA GLU A 312 -27.49 -3.61 1.39
C GLU A 312 -27.65 -2.25 2.08
N ASP A 313 -28.56 -2.20 3.05
CA ASP A 313 -28.63 -1.10 4.01
C ASP A 313 -27.38 -1.11 4.90
N GLU A 314 -26.72 0.04 5.07
CA GLU A 314 -25.52 0.16 5.91
C GLU A 314 -25.74 -0.32 7.35
N LEU A 315 -26.96 -0.20 7.89
CA LEU A 315 -27.32 -0.69 9.22
C LEU A 315 -27.20 -2.22 9.33
N ALA A 316 -27.26 -2.94 8.22
CA ALA A 316 -27.11 -4.40 8.16
C ALA A 316 -25.75 -4.86 7.62
N SER A 317 -24.89 -3.94 7.19
CA SER A 317 -23.70 -4.27 6.40
C SER A 317 -22.70 -5.16 7.15
N ASP A 318 -22.51 -4.96 8.46
CA ASP A 318 -21.71 -5.88 9.30
C ASP A 318 -22.31 -7.28 9.38
N LEU A 319 -23.63 -7.40 9.56
CA LEU A 319 -24.29 -8.72 9.64
C LEU A 319 -24.18 -9.46 8.31
N VAL A 320 -24.50 -8.81 7.20
CA VAL A 320 -24.41 -9.42 5.86
C VAL A 320 -22.98 -9.85 5.58
N THR A 321 -22.00 -9.01 5.90
CA THR A 321 -20.57 -9.37 5.75
C THR A 321 -20.21 -10.60 6.56
N GLN A 322 -20.62 -10.64 7.83
CA GLN A 322 -20.36 -11.78 8.70
C GLN A 322 -21.03 -13.06 8.19
N GLU A 323 -22.27 -12.99 7.70
CA GLU A 323 -22.99 -14.13 7.14
C GLU A 323 -22.30 -14.68 5.89
N GLN A 324 -21.89 -13.80 4.96
CA GLN A 324 -21.12 -14.18 3.77
C GLN A 324 -19.82 -14.91 4.14
N ILE A 325 -19.05 -14.34 5.07
CA ILE A 325 -17.79 -14.95 5.53
C ILE A 325 -18.06 -16.28 6.21
N ASN A 326 -19.01 -16.35 7.14
CA ASN A 326 -19.31 -17.58 7.89
C ASN A 326 -19.76 -18.72 6.97
N HIS A 327 -20.54 -18.40 5.93
CA HIS A 327 -20.93 -19.38 4.93
C HIS A 327 -19.71 -20.05 4.29
N TRP A 328 -18.78 -19.26 3.75
CA TRP A 328 -17.60 -19.79 3.04
C TRP A 328 -16.54 -20.36 3.98
N ARG A 329 -16.43 -19.86 5.20
CA ARG A 329 -15.52 -20.41 6.21
C ARG A 329 -15.93 -21.78 6.70
N SER A 330 -17.21 -22.16 6.57
CA SER A 330 -17.70 -23.49 6.96
C SER A 330 -17.01 -24.64 6.22
N PHE A 331 -16.37 -24.36 5.07
CA PHE A 331 -15.56 -25.31 4.32
C PHE A 331 -14.14 -25.52 4.87
N GLY A 332 -13.74 -24.79 5.91
CA GLY A 332 -12.44 -24.96 6.57
C GLY A 332 -11.23 -24.43 5.79
N LYS A 333 -11.46 -23.61 4.77
CA LYS A 333 -10.43 -22.99 3.93
C LYS A 333 -10.45 -21.46 4.05
N PRO A 334 -9.31 -20.77 3.89
CA PRO A 334 -9.24 -19.32 3.92
C PRO A 334 -10.19 -18.72 2.88
N VAL A 335 -10.81 -17.59 3.23
CA VAL A 335 -11.80 -16.91 2.38
C VAL A 335 -11.22 -15.59 1.89
N ILE A 336 -10.99 -15.51 0.58
CA ILE A 336 -10.64 -14.26 -0.10
C ILE A 336 -11.75 -14.01 -1.11
N PHE A 337 -12.55 -12.96 -0.94
CA PHE A 337 -13.50 -12.61 -1.99
C PHE A 337 -12.70 -12.07 -3.17
N GLY A 338 -12.56 -12.91 -4.21
CA GLY A 338 -11.77 -12.62 -5.40
C GLY A 338 -12.27 -11.40 -6.16
N GLU A 339 -13.55 -11.09 -5.99
CA GLU A 339 -14.16 -9.83 -6.37
C GLU A 339 -15.21 -9.41 -5.32
N GLN A 340 -15.07 -8.18 -4.82
CA GLN A 340 -16.02 -7.55 -3.91
C GLN A 340 -16.43 -6.20 -4.51
N GLY A 341 -17.74 -5.92 -4.53
CA GLY A 341 -18.23 -4.61 -4.93
C GLY A 341 -19.69 -4.37 -4.59
N ASN A 342 -20.28 -3.39 -5.28
CA ASN A 342 -21.66 -2.99 -5.16
C ASN A 342 -22.51 -3.56 -6.30
N SER A 343 -23.80 -3.73 -6.03
CA SER A 343 -24.80 -3.94 -7.08
C SER A 343 -25.45 -2.62 -7.47
N GLU A 344 -26.08 -2.59 -8.64
CA GLU A 344 -26.73 -1.45 -9.32
C GLU A 344 -25.78 -0.36 -9.80
N GLN A 345 -24.95 0.17 -8.90
CA GLN A 345 -23.99 1.26 -9.18
C GLN A 345 -22.73 1.09 -8.34
N ASN A 346 -21.57 1.50 -8.88
CA ASN A 346 -20.31 1.40 -8.14
C ASN A 346 -20.24 2.36 -6.95
N TRP A 347 -20.87 3.52 -7.07
CA TRP A 347 -20.86 4.59 -6.09
C TRP A 347 -22.27 5.12 -5.82
N ASP A 348 -22.60 5.30 -4.55
CA ASP A 348 -23.72 6.11 -4.07
C ASP A 348 -23.31 6.84 -2.77
N PRO A 349 -24.09 7.82 -2.28
CA PRO A 349 -23.71 8.60 -1.08
C PRO A 349 -23.46 7.79 0.20
N ARG A 350 -23.84 6.50 0.22
CA ARG A 350 -23.66 5.59 1.36
C ARG A 350 -22.67 4.46 1.06
N SER A 351 -22.14 4.37 -0.16
CA SER A 351 -21.24 3.31 -0.60
C SER A 351 -19.89 3.28 0.12
N ALA A 352 -19.26 4.45 0.34
CA ALA A 352 -18.01 4.55 1.10
C ALA A 352 -18.17 4.06 2.54
N LEU A 353 -19.32 4.37 3.17
CA LEU A 353 -19.63 3.89 4.50
C LEU A 353 -19.80 2.35 4.52
N ARG A 354 -20.53 1.78 3.56
CA ARG A 354 -20.66 0.32 3.46
C ARG A 354 -19.30 -0.34 3.25
N LEU A 355 -18.44 0.21 2.39
CA LEU A 355 -17.07 -0.28 2.23
C LEU A 355 -16.32 -0.31 3.57
N ARG A 356 -16.38 0.76 4.38
CA ARG A 356 -15.76 0.80 5.70
C ARG A 356 -16.30 -0.30 6.61
N LEU A 357 -17.62 -0.38 6.76
CA LEU A 357 -18.27 -1.37 7.63
C LEU A 357 -17.93 -2.81 7.22
N ARG A 358 -17.97 -3.12 5.92
CA ARG A 358 -17.59 -4.42 5.36
C ARG A 358 -16.13 -4.72 5.67
N SER A 359 -15.22 -3.80 5.39
CA SER A 359 -13.77 -4.02 5.51
C SER A 359 -13.35 -4.31 6.96
N TRP A 360 -13.86 -3.52 7.91
CA TRP A 360 -13.62 -3.74 9.33
C TRP A 360 -14.24 -5.06 9.80
N THR A 361 -15.48 -5.33 9.42
CA THR A 361 -16.12 -6.61 9.75
C THR A 361 -15.33 -7.80 9.19
N ALA A 362 -14.82 -7.70 7.97
CA ALA A 362 -14.05 -8.77 7.32
C ALA A 362 -12.76 -9.08 8.07
N PHE A 363 -12.00 -8.05 8.47
CA PHE A 363 -10.78 -8.25 9.25
C PHE A 363 -11.04 -9.00 10.57
N PHE A 364 -12.12 -8.65 11.27
CA PHE A 364 -12.53 -9.29 12.53
C PHE A 364 -13.13 -10.68 12.35
N ASN A 365 -13.68 -10.99 11.18
CA ASN A 365 -14.29 -12.29 10.88
C ASN A 365 -13.38 -13.18 10.02
N GLU A 366 -12.12 -12.78 9.81
CA GLU A 366 -11.08 -13.54 9.09
C GLU A 366 -11.40 -13.76 7.60
N GLY A 367 -12.04 -12.76 6.99
CA GLY A 367 -12.21 -12.63 5.55
C GLY A 367 -11.27 -11.59 4.95
N VAL A 368 -11.01 -11.72 3.64
CA VAL A 368 -10.20 -10.78 2.85
C VAL A 368 -11.02 -10.35 1.64
N PHE A 369 -10.90 -9.08 1.25
CA PHE A 369 -11.52 -8.57 0.03
C PHE A 369 -10.48 -8.18 -1.00
N ILE A 370 -10.80 -8.52 -2.25
CA ILE A 370 -10.23 -7.91 -3.44
C ILE A 370 -11.35 -7.08 -4.07
N PHE A 371 -11.24 -5.76 -3.93
CA PHE A 371 -12.23 -4.84 -4.47
C PHE A 371 -12.13 -4.79 -5.99
N TRP A 372 -13.23 -5.04 -6.69
CA TRP A 372 -13.27 -4.90 -8.14
C TRP A 372 -13.49 -3.43 -8.49
N ASN A 373 -12.46 -2.76 -8.98
CA ASN A 373 -12.42 -1.31 -9.11
C ASN A 373 -13.18 -0.82 -10.35
N SER A 374 -13.78 0.37 -10.23
CA SER A 374 -14.32 1.13 -11.36
C SER A 374 -14.20 2.64 -11.10
N SER A 375 -13.06 3.05 -10.54
CA SER A 375 -12.80 4.44 -10.15
C SER A 375 -12.61 5.40 -11.33
N PHE A 376 -12.78 4.95 -12.58
CA PHE A 376 -12.83 5.86 -13.73
C PHE A 376 -14.06 6.78 -13.73
N ALA A 377 -15.14 6.48 -13.00
CA ALA A 377 -16.32 7.35 -12.84
C ALA A 377 -17.23 6.92 -11.67
N LYS A 378 -17.93 7.87 -11.03
CA LYS A 378 -18.96 7.59 -10.00
C LYS A 378 -20.31 7.13 -10.54
N ASP A 379 -20.55 7.25 -11.85
CA ASP A 379 -21.83 6.90 -12.49
C ASP A 379 -21.80 5.54 -13.21
N TYR A 380 -20.84 4.68 -12.90
CA TYR A 380 -20.77 3.34 -13.47
C TYR A 380 -21.87 2.44 -12.91
N GLN A 381 -22.61 1.78 -13.80
CA GLN A 381 -23.71 0.87 -13.49
C GLN A 381 -23.55 -0.43 -14.27
N GLY A 382 -23.40 -1.54 -13.55
CA GLY A 382 -23.23 -2.89 -14.11
C GLY A 382 -24.38 -3.85 -13.77
N GLY A 383 -25.50 -3.33 -13.25
CA GLY A 383 -26.63 -4.16 -12.84
C GLY A 383 -26.27 -5.01 -11.62
N VAL A 384 -26.19 -6.33 -11.74
CA VAL A 384 -25.92 -7.22 -10.59
C VAL A 384 -24.49 -7.04 -10.04
N ALA A 385 -23.51 -6.80 -10.92
CA ALA A 385 -22.11 -6.58 -10.56
C ALA A 385 -21.68 -5.20 -11.06
N SER A 386 -21.73 -4.20 -10.18
CA SER A 386 -21.39 -2.81 -10.51
C SER A 386 -20.07 -2.37 -9.90
N ASN A 387 -19.20 -3.28 -9.47
CA ASN A 387 -17.84 -2.96 -9.02
C ASN A 387 -17.87 -2.00 -7.81
N ILE A 388 -16.78 -1.32 -7.51
CA ILE A 388 -16.73 -0.31 -6.47
C ILE A 388 -15.87 0.88 -6.86
N TYR A 389 -16.35 2.07 -6.49
CA TYR A 389 -15.56 3.29 -6.57
C TYR A 389 -14.66 3.39 -5.35
N LEU A 390 -13.37 3.62 -5.57
CA LEU A 390 -12.33 3.71 -4.55
C LEU A 390 -11.60 5.05 -4.68
N GLY A 391 -12.32 6.14 -4.43
CA GLY A 391 -11.79 7.49 -4.45
C GLY A 391 -11.05 7.87 -3.16
N PRO A 392 -10.77 9.18 -2.96
CA PRO A 392 -10.01 9.64 -1.80
C PRO A 392 -10.64 9.28 -0.44
N GLU A 393 -11.97 9.32 -0.31
CA GLU A 393 -12.67 8.97 0.93
C GLU A 393 -12.53 7.47 1.25
N GLU A 394 -12.80 6.61 0.28
CA GLU A 394 -12.68 5.16 0.45
C GLU A 394 -11.23 4.76 0.76
N ARG A 395 -10.25 5.34 0.04
CA ARG A 395 -8.83 5.13 0.31
C ARG A 395 -8.42 5.57 1.72
N ALA A 396 -8.98 6.66 2.24
CA ALA A 396 -8.72 7.09 3.62
C ALA A 396 -9.24 6.05 4.63
N TYR A 397 -10.45 5.50 4.44
CA TYR A 397 -10.97 4.43 5.31
C TYR A 397 -10.12 3.16 5.26
N LEU A 398 -9.67 2.77 4.07
CA LEU A 398 -8.78 1.62 3.89
C LEU A 398 -7.43 1.83 4.59
N ARG A 399 -6.89 3.05 4.53
CA ARG A 399 -5.65 3.40 5.23
C ARG A 399 -5.76 3.25 6.73
N ILE A 400 -6.84 3.78 7.32
CA ILE A 400 -7.08 3.69 8.77
C ILE A 400 -7.20 2.22 9.20
N LEU A 401 -7.88 1.38 8.41
CA LEU A 401 -7.93 -0.05 8.66
C LEU A 401 -6.53 -0.68 8.62
N GLN A 402 -5.71 -0.38 7.61
CA GLN A 402 -4.36 -0.96 7.51
C GLN A 402 -3.40 -0.48 8.59
N ASP A 403 -3.53 0.76 9.07
CA ASP A 403 -2.80 1.23 10.24
C ASP A 403 -3.23 0.49 11.51
N PHE A 404 -4.53 0.18 11.64
CA PHE A 404 -5.05 -0.62 12.74
C PHE A 404 -4.51 -2.06 12.75
N THR A 405 -4.48 -2.72 11.58
CA THR A 405 -4.01 -4.11 11.46
C THR A 405 -2.49 -4.25 11.63
N ARG A 406 -1.71 -3.17 11.42
CA ARG A 406 -0.24 -3.22 11.53
C ARG A 406 0.22 -3.77 12.88
N GLY A 407 1.12 -4.76 12.82
CA GLY A 407 1.74 -5.39 13.99
C GLY A 407 0.79 -6.26 14.82
N PHE A 408 -0.38 -6.63 14.31
CA PHE A 408 -1.34 -7.45 15.03
C PHE A 408 -0.87 -8.91 15.16
N ASP A 409 -1.07 -9.55 16.30
CA ASP A 409 -0.57 -10.92 16.53
C ASP A 409 -1.19 -11.92 15.53
N LEU A 410 -0.34 -12.67 14.84
CA LEU A 410 -0.76 -13.70 13.88
C LEU A 410 -1.62 -14.81 14.50
N ARG A 411 -1.48 -15.03 15.80
CA ARG A 411 -2.27 -16.04 16.54
C ARG A 411 -3.64 -15.51 16.96
N ALA A 412 -3.98 -14.29 16.58
CA ALA A 412 -5.29 -13.77 16.85
C ALA A 412 -6.37 -14.61 16.18
N SER A 413 -7.40 -14.93 16.95
CA SER A 413 -8.57 -15.66 16.50
C SER A 413 -9.83 -15.02 17.08
N MET A 414 -10.97 -15.31 16.46
CA MET A 414 -12.25 -14.79 16.90
C MET A 414 -12.60 -15.27 18.31
N VAL A 415 -13.10 -14.36 19.13
CA VAL A 415 -13.67 -14.66 20.45
C VAL A 415 -15.03 -13.97 20.60
N PRO A 416 -15.96 -14.55 21.40
CA PRO A 416 -17.21 -13.86 21.71
C PRO A 416 -16.95 -12.51 22.36
N LEU A 417 -17.71 -11.49 21.96
CA LEU A 417 -17.69 -10.17 22.57
C LEU A 417 -18.99 -9.93 23.34
N ALA A 418 -18.87 -9.69 24.64
CA ALA A 418 -20.01 -9.31 25.46
C ALA A 418 -20.18 -7.78 25.47
N VAL A 419 -21.29 -7.30 24.93
CA VAL A 419 -21.69 -5.88 24.89
C VAL A 419 -22.86 -5.68 25.85
N SER A 420 -22.87 -4.61 26.64
CA SER A 420 -23.93 -4.38 27.64
C SER A 420 -25.32 -4.09 27.06
N ASN A 421 -25.39 -3.59 25.82
CA ASN A 421 -26.64 -3.36 25.11
C ASN A 421 -26.58 -3.89 23.67
N PRO A 422 -26.73 -5.21 23.48
CA PRO A 422 -26.66 -5.83 22.16
C PRO A 422 -27.85 -5.46 21.25
N ALA A 423 -28.89 -4.82 21.80
CA ALA A 423 -30.01 -4.28 21.02
C ALA A 423 -29.69 -2.95 20.33
N LEU A 424 -28.58 -2.29 20.70
CA LEU A 424 -28.11 -1.03 20.12
C LEU A 424 -26.81 -1.23 19.30
N VAL A 425 -25.95 -2.13 19.76
CA VAL A 425 -24.60 -2.32 19.21
C VAL A 425 -24.31 -3.79 18.95
N ARG A 426 -23.85 -4.10 17.73
CA ARG A 426 -23.23 -5.39 17.39
C ARG A 426 -21.72 -5.25 17.44
N GLY A 427 -21.02 -6.36 17.63
CA GLY A 427 -19.57 -6.32 17.56
C GLY A 427 -18.91 -7.68 17.43
N SER A 428 -17.65 -7.63 17.01
CA SER A 428 -16.77 -8.78 16.86
C SER A 428 -15.47 -8.53 17.62
N ALA A 429 -14.83 -9.58 18.11
CA ALA A 429 -13.56 -9.46 18.81
C ALA A 429 -12.54 -10.50 18.36
N LEU A 430 -11.28 -10.10 18.44
CA LEU A 430 -10.12 -10.94 18.22
C LEU A 430 -9.29 -10.99 19.49
N ARG A 431 -8.77 -12.17 19.82
CA ARG A 431 -7.83 -12.32 20.92
C ARG A 431 -6.65 -13.16 20.50
N SER A 432 -5.48 -12.75 20.96
CA SER A 432 -4.22 -13.46 20.83
C SER A 432 -3.47 -13.41 22.18
N PRO A 433 -2.32 -14.08 22.30
CA PRO A 433 -1.49 -13.98 23.50
C PRO A 433 -0.97 -12.57 23.80
N SER A 434 -0.80 -11.71 22.78
CA SER A 434 -0.20 -10.37 22.93
C SER A 434 -1.14 -9.20 22.61
N ALA A 435 -2.37 -9.48 22.20
CA ALA A 435 -3.32 -8.45 21.79
C ALA A 435 -4.78 -8.89 21.94
N TYR A 436 -5.64 -7.93 22.24
CA TYR A 436 -7.10 -8.05 22.12
C TYR A 436 -7.60 -6.91 21.24
N ALA A 437 -8.57 -7.17 20.37
CA ALA A 437 -9.24 -6.14 19.60
C ALA A 437 -10.74 -6.35 19.63
N ALA A 438 -11.50 -5.26 19.53
CA ALA A 438 -12.94 -5.31 19.29
C ALA A 438 -13.33 -4.28 18.24
N TYR A 439 -14.35 -4.59 17.45
CA TYR A 439 -14.99 -3.66 16.54
C TYR A 439 -16.49 -3.66 16.82
N LEU A 440 -17.06 -2.48 16.95
CA LEU A 440 -18.45 -2.24 17.33
C LEU A 440 -19.15 -1.43 16.25
N HIS A 441 -20.40 -1.80 15.95
CA HIS A 441 -21.27 -1.12 15.00
C HIS A 441 -22.60 -0.75 15.68
N ALA A 442 -22.95 0.53 15.69
CA ALA A 442 -24.24 1.05 16.12
C ALA A 442 -25.29 0.80 15.03
N TYR A 443 -25.78 -0.43 14.98
CA TYR A 443 -26.51 -0.97 13.83
C TYR A 443 -27.98 -0.55 13.73
N THR A 444 -28.49 0.27 14.66
CA THR A 444 -29.89 0.72 14.65
C THR A 444 -30.07 2.16 14.20
N ASP A 445 -29.03 3.00 14.28
CA ASP A 445 -29.07 4.42 13.91
C ASP A 445 -27.64 4.96 13.70
N HIS A 446 -27.42 5.69 12.60
CA HIS A 446 -26.17 6.39 12.28
C HIS A 446 -26.29 7.92 12.38
N SER A 447 -27.35 8.42 13.00
CA SER A 447 -27.60 9.86 13.17
C SER A 447 -27.35 10.31 14.61
N ASN A 448 -27.65 9.46 15.59
CA ASN A 448 -27.50 9.77 17.01
C ASN A 448 -26.40 8.90 17.65
N PRO A 449 -25.54 9.46 18.52
CA PRO A 449 -24.50 8.69 19.19
C PRO A 449 -25.05 7.57 20.09
N ALA A 450 -24.55 6.35 19.91
CA ALA A 450 -24.65 5.30 20.90
C ALA A 450 -23.76 5.65 22.11
N SER A 451 -24.31 5.56 23.32
CA SER A 451 -23.61 5.92 24.56
C SER A 451 -24.04 5.05 25.74
N GLY A 452 -23.30 5.10 26.85
CA GLY A 452 -23.56 4.26 28.02
C GLY A 452 -23.30 2.77 27.80
N ILE A 453 -22.52 2.44 26.76
CA ILE A 453 -22.16 1.06 26.41
C ILE A 453 -20.88 0.67 27.13
N THR A 454 -20.81 -0.60 27.54
CA THR A 454 -19.59 -1.22 28.02
C THR A 454 -19.35 -2.52 27.27
N VAL A 455 -18.09 -2.87 27.08
CA VAL A 455 -17.67 -4.19 26.59
C VAL A 455 -16.94 -4.95 27.69
N THR A 456 -17.17 -6.26 27.76
CA THR A 456 -16.39 -7.13 28.63
C THR A 456 -15.35 -7.87 27.79
N VAL A 457 -14.09 -7.75 28.18
CA VAL A 457 -12.93 -8.35 27.53
C VAL A 457 -12.22 -9.29 28.50
N ASP A 458 -11.63 -10.37 28.00
CA ASP A 458 -10.84 -11.32 28.80
C ASP A 458 -9.40 -11.35 28.33
N LEU A 459 -8.53 -10.66 29.07
CA LEU A 459 -7.15 -10.38 28.69
C LEU A 459 -6.19 -11.37 29.33
N LEU A 460 -5.25 -11.88 28.54
CA LEU A 460 -4.21 -12.79 29.04
C LEU A 460 -3.10 -12.05 29.82
N ALA A 461 -2.92 -10.76 29.53
CA ALA A 461 -1.99 -9.86 30.19
C ALA A 461 -2.56 -8.44 30.22
N GLY A 462 -2.10 -7.62 31.17
CA GLY A 462 -2.43 -6.20 31.20
C GLY A 462 -1.80 -5.43 30.05
N GLY A 463 -2.28 -4.22 29.80
CA GLY A 463 -1.78 -3.37 28.73
C GLY A 463 -2.55 -2.07 28.60
N THR A 464 -2.47 -1.45 27.43
CA THR A 464 -3.14 -0.19 27.12
C THR A 464 -4.27 -0.43 26.12
N ALA A 465 -5.50 -0.11 26.54
CA ALA A 465 -6.67 -0.08 25.69
C ALA A 465 -6.76 1.28 24.99
N THR A 466 -6.84 1.27 23.66
CA THR A 466 -6.98 2.45 22.81
C THR A 466 -8.24 2.32 21.97
N TRP A 467 -9.15 3.27 22.11
CA TRP A 467 -10.34 3.42 21.28
C TRP A 467 -10.05 4.33 20.10
N ILE A 468 -10.42 3.90 18.89
CA ILE A 468 -10.10 4.56 17.63
C ILE A 468 -11.38 4.70 16.81
N SER A 469 -11.57 5.85 16.18
CA SER A 469 -12.60 6.10 15.18
C SER A 469 -12.20 5.47 13.83
N PRO A 470 -12.95 4.49 13.29
CA PRO A 470 -12.71 3.93 11.96
C PRO A 470 -12.86 4.97 10.84
N ALA A 471 -13.65 6.04 11.07
CA ALA A 471 -13.92 7.09 10.10
C ALA A 471 -12.76 8.09 9.96
N THR A 472 -12.06 8.39 11.05
CA THR A 472 -11.07 9.48 11.11
C THR A 472 -9.68 9.05 11.54
N GLY A 473 -9.53 7.84 12.10
CA GLY A 473 -8.30 7.38 12.75
C GLY A 473 -8.03 8.04 14.10
N GLU A 474 -8.90 8.92 14.57
CA GLU A 474 -8.73 9.64 15.84
C GLU A 474 -8.79 8.69 17.03
N VAL A 475 -7.89 8.89 17.99
CA VAL A 475 -7.92 8.22 19.28
C VAL A 475 -8.97 8.87 20.16
N LEU A 476 -10.06 8.14 20.41
CA LEU A 476 -11.22 8.61 21.19
C LEU A 476 -11.03 8.44 22.70
N GLY A 477 -10.04 7.63 23.11
CA GLY A 477 -9.71 7.45 24.51
C GLY A 477 -8.70 6.34 24.74
N THR A 478 -7.92 6.47 25.81
CA THR A 478 -6.95 5.47 26.25
C THR A 478 -7.14 5.16 27.73
N GLN A 479 -6.96 3.90 28.10
CA GLN A 479 -6.94 3.49 29.51
C GLN A 479 -6.05 2.27 29.72
N ASN A 480 -5.40 2.19 30.87
CA ASN A 480 -4.68 0.99 31.28
C ASN A 480 -5.68 -0.08 31.73
N VAL A 481 -5.41 -1.33 31.37
CA VAL A 481 -6.25 -2.49 31.67
C VAL A 481 -5.41 -3.59 32.28
N SER A 482 -5.98 -4.28 33.28
CA SER A 482 -5.32 -5.41 33.94
C SER A 482 -5.64 -6.73 33.24
N ALA A 483 -4.84 -7.76 33.50
CA ALA A 483 -5.14 -9.12 33.06
C ALA A 483 -6.47 -9.64 33.64
N GLY A 484 -7.05 -10.63 32.98
CA GLY A 484 -8.34 -11.25 33.33
C GLY A 484 -9.54 -10.51 32.74
N LEU A 485 -10.70 -10.76 33.33
CA LEU A 485 -11.97 -10.18 32.89
C LEU A 485 -12.03 -8.70 33.27
N GLN A 486 -12.19 -7.83 32.27
CA GLN A 486 -12.32 -6.38 32.44
C GLN A 486 -13.59 -5.89 31.75
N THR A 487 -14.31 -4.97 32.39
CA THR A 487 -15.44 -4.26 31.77
C THR A 487 -14.98 -2.84 31.45
N LEU A 488 -14.97 -2.49 30.18
CA LEU A 488 -14.45 -1.23 29.67
C LEU A 488 -15.61 -0.35 29.19
N PRO A 489 -15.67 0.94 29.61
CA PRO A 489 -16.60 1.88 29.02
C PRO A 489 -16.22 2.13 27.55
N VAL A 490 -17.23 2.15 26.69
CA VAL A 490 -17.07 2.52 25.27
C VAL A 490 -17.35 4.03 25.16
N PRO A 491 -16.41 4.83 24.59
CA PRO A 491 -16.69 6.22 24.24
C PRO A 491 -17.94 6.34 23.39
N ALA A 492 -18.67 7.45 23.48
CA ALA A 492 -19.84 7.66 22.64
C ALA A 492 -19.42 7.71 21.15
N PHE A 493 -20.16 7.02 20.28
CA PHE A 493 -19.86 6.93 18.85
C PHE A 493 -21.14 6.81 18.03
N THR A 494 -21.13 7.31 16.80
CA THR A 494 -22.33 7.39 15.95
C THR A 494 -22.53 6.19 15.04
N THR A 495 -21.46 5.69 14.41
CA THR A 495 -21.56 4.60 13.43
C THR A 495 -20.79 3.38 13.91
N ASP A 496 -19.48 3.53 14.05
CA ASP A 496 -18.57 2.44 14.38
C ASP A 496 -17.42 2.93 15.24
N ILE A 497 -16.85 2.03 16.04
CA ILE A 497 -15.69 2.28 16.89
C ILE A 497 -14.85 1.01 17.02
N ALA A 498 -13.53 1.17 17.08
CA ALA A 498 -12.59 0.07 17.25
C ALA A 498 -11.78 0.19 18.54
N LEU A 499 -11.47 -0.94 19.15
CA LEU A 499 -10.61 -1.09 20.31
C LEU A 499 -9.38 -1.89 19.92
N LYS A 500 -8.20 -1.39 20.26
CA LYS A 500 -6.94 -2.15 20.24
C LYS A 500 -6.35 -2.15 21.64
N ILE A 501 -6.09 -3.34 22.16
CA ILE A 501 -5.36 -3.56 23.42
C ILE A 501 -4.07 -4.29 23.06
N THR A 502 -2.95 -3.60 23.21
CA THR A 502 -1.61 -4.20 23.13
C THR A 502 -1.20 -4.59 24.54
N THR A 503 -0.96 -5.89 24.76
CA THR A 503 -0.55 -6.36 26.09
C THR A 503 0.96 -6.30 26.23
N GLU A 504 1.42 -5.94 27.43
CA GLU A 504 2.85 -6.03 27.74
C GLU A 504 3.20 -7.52 27.87
N ALA A 505 4.21 -7.98 27.12
CA ALA A 505 4.60 -9.39 27.14
C ALA A 505 5.00 -9.84 28.57
N PRO A 506 4.59 -11.02 29.06
CA PRO A 506 5.00 -11.52 30.36
C PRO A 506 6.52 -11.72 30.37
N GLY A 507 7.26 -10.85 31.05
CA GLY A 507 8.73 -10.91 31.14
C GLY A 507 9.46 -9.59 30.87
N GLN A 508 8.79 -8.55 30.38
CA GLN A 508 9.37 -7.20 30.36
C GLN A 508 8.92 -6.39 31.58
N HIS A 509 9.43 -6.77 32.75
CA HIS A 509 9.54 -5.80 33.84
C HIS A 509 10.71 -4.86 33.53
N SER A 510 10.40 -3.70 32.96
CA SER A 510 10.96 -2.45 33.47
C SER A 510 9.99 -1.33 33.20
N SER A 511 9.46 -0.77 34.28
CA SER A 511 9.03 0.63 34.28
C SER A 511 10.20 1.48 33.78
N THR A 512 10.13 1.94 32.53
CA THR A 512 10.72 3.22 32.20
C THR A 512 9.56 4.19 32.13
N THR A 513 9.20 4.74 33.28
CA THR A 513 9.09 6.20 33.32
C THR A 513 10.29 6.70 32.54
N ALA A 514 10.07 7.37 31.40
CA ALA A 514 11.16 8.05 30.74
C ALA A 514 11.84 8.88 31.82
N ALA A 515 13.03 8.46 32.22
CA ALA A 515 13.88 9.29 33.03
C ALA A 515 14.04 10.59 32.22
N PRO A 516 14.05 11.78 32.85
CA PRO A 516 14.47 12.97 32.14
C PRO A 516 15.78 12.60 31.45
N ALA A 517 15.83 12.82 30.13
CA ALA A 517 17.00 12.50 29.33
C ALA A 517 18.23 13.00 30.09
N GLN A 518 19.18 12.11 30.38
CA GLN A 518 20.43 12.57 30.96
C GLN A 518 21.02 13.54 29.95
N PRO A 519 21.37 14.78 30.34
CA PRO A 519 21.99 15.72 29.42
C PRO A 519 23.22 15.05 28.84
N ILE A 520 23.38 15.15 27.52
CA ILE A 520 24.55 14.64 26.78
C ILE A 520 25.75 15.51 27.18
N SER A 521 26.18 15.39 28.43
CA SER A 521 27.27 16.16 29.03
C SER A 521 28.58 15.45 28.72
N GLY A 522 28.98 15.55 27.46
CA GLY A 522 30.20 14.93 26.97
C GLY A 522 30.36 15.04 25.47
N GLY A 523 30.32 16.25 24.90
CA GLY A 523 30.68 16.39 23.49
C GLY A 523 30.31 17.69 22.77
N GLY A 524 30.13 18.85 23.40
CA GLY A 524 29.92 20.10 22.65
C GLY A 524 28.66 20.17 21.77
N TRP A 525 27.71 19.25 21.96
CA TRP A 525 26.40 19.25 21.32
C TRP A 525 25.36 19.89 22.25
N TRP A 526 24.46 20.69 21.69
CA TRP A 526 23.40 21.40 22.39
C TRP A 526 22.04 20.98 21.81
N SER A 527 21.05 20.70 22.66
CA SER A 527 19.69 20.40 22.20
C SER A 527 19.05 21.68 21.65
N GLY A 528 18.44 21.59 20.47
CA GLY A 528 17.88 22.75 19.79
C GLY A 528 16.57 22.45 19.10
N ASP A 529 15.74 23.47 18.98
CA ASP A 529 14.54 23.48 18.15
C ASP A 529 14.57 24.74 17.28
N THR A 530 14.53 24.54 15.97
CA THR A 530 14.67 25.60 14.95
C THR A 530 13.32 26.03 14.37
N HIS A 531 12.22 25.36 14.75
CA HIS A 531 10.89 25.63 14.21
C HIS A 531 9.79 25.58 15.29
N PHE A 532 9.66 26.65 16.06
CA PHE A 532 8.52 26.82 16.96
C PHE A 532 8.02 28.26 17.06
N HIS A 533 6.75 28.42 17.47
CA HIS A 533 6.04 29.70 17.48
C HIS A 533 5.58 30.10 18.89
N SER A 534 5.74 31.38 19.24
CA SER A 534 5.16 31.95 20.47
C SER A 534 3.70 32.38 20.33
N ASN A 535 3.25 32.72 19.11
CA ASN A 535 1.84 32.94 18.79
C ASN A 535 1.43 32.15 17.53
N GLY A 536 0.21 31.61 17.55
CA GLY A 536 -0.32 30.73 16.49
C GLY A 536 -0.29 29.25 16.87
N CYS A 537 -1.14 28.43 16.23
CA CYS A 537 -1.26 26.96 16.38
C CYS A 537 -1.54 26.36 17.79
N GLY A 538 -1.43 27.13 18.89
CA GLY A 538 -1.68 26.63 20.25
C GLY A 538 -1.86 27.67 21.37
N GLY A 539 -1.88 28.97 21.05
CA GLY A 539 -2.09 30.08 22.00
C GLY A 539 -1.01 31.17 21.90
N ASN A 540 -1.09 32.19 22.78
CA ASN A 540 -0.14 33.32 22.83
C ASN A 540 0.77 33.23 24.06
N ARG A 541 2.08 33.27 23.87
CA ARG A 541 3.10 33.12 24.93
C ARG A 541 4.09 34.30 24.92
N THR A 542 4.52 34.73 26.11
CA THR A 542 5.62 35.70 26.25
C THR A 542 6.99 35.03 26.14
N PRO A 543 8.08 35.76 25.81
CA PRO A 543 9.42 35.18 25.75
C PRO A 543 9.86 34.43 27.03
N ASP A 544 9.52 34.94 28.21
CA ASP A 544 9.86 34.26 29.48
C ASP A 544 9.04 32.97 29.69
N GLN A 545 7.81 32.90 29.16
CA GLN A 545 7.02 31.66 29.13
C GLN A 545 7.61 30.66 28.14
N MET A 546 8.13 31.13 26.99
CA MET A 546 8.83 30.29 26.03
C MET A 546 10.11 29.68 26.65
N LEU A 547 10.90 30.48 27.37
CA LEU A 547 12.07 29.98 28.10
C LEU A 547 11.70 28.94 29.17
N ALA A 548 10.56 29.09 29.84
CA ALA A 548 10.06 28.10 30.80
C ALA A 548 9.68 26.78 30.10
N LEU A 549 9.01 26.83 28.95
CA LEU A 549 8.66 25.66 28.15
C LEU A 549 9.89 24.95 27.58
N MET A 550 10.87 25.70 27.06
CA MET A 550 12.18 25.15 26.72
C MET A 550 12.78 24.44 27.93
N GLY A 551 12.61 25.03 29.13
CA GLY A 551 12.92 24.46 30.45
C GLY A 551 12.42 23.04 30.63
N GLU A 552 11.11 22.89 30.49
CA GLU A 552 10.38 21.62 30.61
C GLU A 552 10.80 20.60 29.54
N ALA A 553 11.12 21.06 28.33
CA ALA A 553 11.54 20.24 27.20
C ALA A 553 13.05 19.93 27.15
N ASP A 554 13.85 20.44 28.10
CA ASP A 554 15.31 20.34 28.12
C ASP A 554 16.01 20.84 26.83
N LEU A 555 15.50 21.95 26.25
CA LEU A 555 16.08 22.61 25.07
C LEU A 555 17.13 23.67 25.45
N ASN A 556 18.34 23.56 24.90
CA ASN A 556 19.42 24.52 25.12
C ASN A 556 19.35 25.74 24.20
N VAL A 557 18.90 25.58 22.95
CA VAL A 557 18.81 26.66 21.97
C VAL A 557 17.43 26.62 21.33
N GLY A 558 16.78 27.77 21.20
CA GLY A 558 15.51 27.84 20.51
C GLY A 558 15.40 29.12 19.70
N SER A 559 14.93 29.00 18.46
CA SER A 559 14.56 30.15 17.65
C SER A 559 13.05 30.23 17.46
N ALA A 560 12.44 31.22 18.12
CA ALA A 560 11.02 31.50 17.99
C ALA A 560 10.77 32.27 16.68
N LEU A 561 9.94 31.72 15.80
CA LEU A 561 9.72 32.31 14.48
C LEU A 561 8.54 33.27 14.47
N VAL A 562 8.83 34.53 14.18
CA VAL A 562 7.83 35.56 13.87
C VAL A 562 7.21 35.22 12.51
N TRP A 563 5.88 35.09 12.43
CA TRP A 563 5.21 34.62 11.21
C TRP A 563 3.73 35.05 11.16
N GLY A 564 3.13 35.00 9.97
CA GLY A 564 1.68 35.07 9.74
C GLY A 564 0.86 35.99 10.66
N ASP A 565 -0.24 35.46 11.22
CA ASP A 565 -1.15 36.20 12.11
C ASP A 565 -0.48 36.66 13.42
N GLY A 566 0.60 35.97 13.84
CA GLY A 566 1.40 36.31 15.02
C GLY A 566 2.37 37.47 14.81
N TYR A 567 2.62 37.86 13.55
CA TYR A 567 3.70 38.79 13.17
C TYR A 567 3.64 40.11 13.93
N ASN A 568 2.47 40.75 14.00
CA ASN A 568 2.32 42.06 14.64
C ASN A 568 2.64 42.03 16.16
N THR A 569 2.53 40.86 16.79
CA THR A 569 2.84 40.67 18.20
C THR A 569 4.31 40.28 18.38
N ASP A 570 4.76 39.23 17.68
CA ASP A 570 6.10 38.68 17.90
C ASP A 570 7.22 39.56 17.33
N VAL A 571 6.93 40.40 16.34
CA VAL A 571 7.91 41.39 15.84
C VAL A 571 8.36 42.35 16.94
N THR A 572 7.56 42.54 18.00
CA THR A 572 7.95 43.38 19.15
C THR A 572 8.98 42.71 20.07
N TYR A 573 9.13 41.39 19.98
CA TYR A 573 10.16 40.62 20.70
C TYR A 573 11.44 40.42 19.87
N PHE A 574 11.38 40.66 18.56
CA PHE A 574 12.56 40.64 17.70
C PHE A 574 13.47 41.84 18.02
N THR A 575 14.70 41.55 18.46
CA THR A 575 15.72 42.58 18.76
C THR A 575 17.00 42.43 17.95
N GLY A 576 17.14 41.34 17.17
CA GLY A 576 18.39 40.96 16.53
C GLY A 576 19.49 40.49 17.50
N ALA A 577 19.12 40.21 18.75
CA ALA A 577 19.95 39.67 19.81
C ALA A 577 19.16 38.64 20.61
N ASP A 578 19.87 37.78 21.34
CA ASP A 578 19.25 36.80 22.24
C ASP A 578 18.40 37.50 23.30
N TRP A 579 17.28 36.87 23.67
CA TRP A 579 16.37 37.41 24.66
C TRP A 579 17.12 37.68 25.99
N PRO A 580 16.90 38.83 26.69
CA PRO A 580 17.70 39.19 27.86
C PRO A 580 17.71 38.18 29.01
N SER A 581 16.64 37.39 29.15
CA SER A 581 16.55 36.32 30.16
C SER A 581 17.25 35.01 29.75
N SER A 582 17.85 34.97 28.56
CA SER A 582 18.67 33.84 28.10
C SER A 582 19.88 33.65 29.00
N THR A 583 20.32 32.40 29.12
CA THR A 583 21.51 32.01 29.88
C THR A 583 22.50 31.28 28.98
N SER A 584 23.72 31.03 29.48
CA SER A 584 24.73 30.30 28.73
C SER A 584 24.32 28.87 28.34
N ASN A 585 23.29 28.31 28.98
CA ASN A 585 22.80 26.95 28.72
C ASN A 585 21.36 26.92 28.15
N ARG A 586 20.76 28.09 27.92
CA ARG A 586 19.39 28.24 27.44
C ARG A 586 19.22 29.56 26.71
N ILE A 587 19.35 29.52 25.39
CA ILE A 587 19.32 30.69 24.51
C ILE A 587 18.00 30.70 23.76
N LEU A 588 17.20 31.75 23.94
CA LEU A 588 16.04 32.05 23.12
C LEU A 588 16.38 33.20 22.18
N HIS A 589 16.31 32.94 20.88
CA HIS A 589 16.41 33.95 19.84
C HIS A 589 15.05 34.09 19.13
N TYR A 590 14.77 35.25 18.55
CA TYR A 590 13.59 35.44 17.70
C TYR A 590 14.06 35.64 16.27
N ASP A 591 13.55 34.84 15.35
CA ASP A 591 13.84 34.91 13.92
C ASP A 591 12.52 34.97 13.13
N LEU A 592 12.56 34.63 11.85
CA LEU A 592 11.44 34.81 10.92
C LEU A 592 11.08 33.46 10.29
N GLU A 593 9.78 33.20 10.16
CA GLU A 593 9.29 32.27 9.16
C GLU A 593 8.61 33.08 8.05
N VAL A 594 8.99 32.81 6.80
CA VAL A 594 8.31 33.37 5.65
C VAL A 594 7.22 32.39 5.19
N SER A 595 6.05 32.54 5.81
CA SER A 595 4.78 31.89 5.49
C SER A 595 3.65 32.89 5.75
N ALA A 596 2.54 32.86 5.00
CA ALA A 596 1.46 33.87 5.08
C ALA A 596 1.87 35.31 4.62
N PHE A 597 2.90 35.42 3.77
CA PHE A 597 3.33 36.65 3.08
C PHE A 597 3.06 36.48 1.57
N PRO A 598 3.20 37.45 0.65
CA PRO A 598 2.90 37.19 -0.78
C PRO A 598 3.59 35.93 -1.39
N SER A 599 4.55 35.34 -0.68
CA SER A 599 5.20 34.04 -0.86
C SER A 599 4.46 32.79 -0.28
N ASP A 600 3.14 32.76 -0.12
CA ASP A 600 2.41 31.58 0.42
C ASP A 600 2.53 30.30 -0.41
N LEU A 601 2.90 30.46 -1.67
CA LEU A 601 3.11 29.36 -2.62
C LEU A 601 4.50 28.74 -2.52
N MET A 602 5.28 29.02 -1.47
CA MET A 602 6.73 28.79 -1.45
C MET A 602 7.25 27.87 -0.35
N GLY A 603 6.37 27.30 0.47
CA GLY A 603 6.73 26.55 1.67
C GLY A 603 7.15 27.47 2.83
N HIS A 604 7.60 26.86 3.93
CA HIS A 604 7.99 27.57 5.15
C HIS A 604 9.50 27.81 5.16
N PHE A 605 9.92 28.97 4.64
CA PHE A 605 11.33 29.34 4.59
C PHE A 605 11.78 30.00 5.91
N ILE A 606 12.89 29.50 6.46
CA ILE A 606 13.42 29.89 7.78
C ILE A 606 14.82 30.47 7.64
N PRO A 607 14.99 31.79 7.76
CA PRO A 607 16.27 32.44 8.06
C PRO A 607 16.50 32.58 9.58
N LEU A 608 17.57 32.00 10.10
CA LEU A 608 17.98 32.03 11.52
C LEU A 608 19.16 32.97 11.76
N ASN A 609 19.28 33.54 12.97
CA ASN A 609 20.32 34.50 13.37
C ASN A 609 20.24 35.84 12.60
N LEU A 610 19.03 36.38 12.48
CA LEU A 610 18.77 37.66 11.84
C LEU A 610 19.14 38.84 12.74
N ARG A 611 19.67 39.92 12.14
CA ARG A 611 19.90 41.21 12.83
C ARG A 611 18.80 42.23 12.55
N SER A 612 18.12 42.04 11.44
CA SER A 612 16.97 42.80 10.97
C SER A 612 15.94 41.81 10.45
N ILE A 613 14.68 42.07 10.77
CA ILE A 613 13.53 41.29 10.31
C ILE A 613 12.82 41.94 9.12
N ASP A 614 13.27 43.11 8.65
CA ASP A 614 12.66 43.80 7.50
C ASP A 614 13.12 43.18 6.18
N PHE A 615 12.48 42.07 5.82
CA PHE A 615 12.83 41.25 4.67
C PHE A 615 12.20 41.74 3.37
N PRO A 616 12.84 41.49 2.20
CA PRO A 616 12.27 41.85 0.91
C PRO A 616 11.05 40.97 0.60
N ARG A 617 9.84 41.53 0.73
CA ARG A 617 8.58 40.85 0.39
C ARG A 617 8.51 40.58 -1.13
N ARG A 618 8.84 39.36 -1.53
CA ARG A 618 8.88 38.89 -2.93
C ARG A 618 8.08 37.60 -3.07
N LEU A 619 7.67 37.29 -4.30
CA LEU A 619 6.96 36.06 -4.66
C LEU A 619 7.90 34.85 -4.83
N TYR A 620 9.21 35.04 -4.68
CA TYR A 620 10.23 33.98 -4.80
C TYR A 620 11.32 34.12 -3.71
N THR A 621 11.95 33.02 -3.29
CA THR A 621 12.77 32.90 -2.07
C THR A 621 14.17 33.50 -2.23
N LEU A 622 14.77 33.43 -3.41
CA LEU A 622 16.16 33.84 -3.65
C LEU A 622 16.54 35.24 -3.11
N PRO A 623 15.76 36.32 -3.30
CA PRO A 623 16.08 37.64 -2.75
C PRO A 623 16.03 37.68 -1.22
N ILE A 624 15.16 36.87 -0.61
CA ILE A 624 15.02 36.74 0.83
C ILE A 624 16.22 35.98 1.39
N ALA A 625 16.61 34.88 0.75
CA ALA A 625 17.80 34.12 1.15
C ALA A 625 19.09 34.97 1.04
N GLN A 626 19.25 35.72 -0.05
CA GLN A 626 20.38 36.65 -0.23
C GLN A 626 20.39 37.75 0.83
N TRP A 627 19.23 38.32 1.15
CA TRP A 627 19.08 39.31 2.22
C TRP A 627 19.43 38.74 3.59
N ALA A 628 18.98 37.52 3.91
CA ALA A 628 19.28 36.86 5.16
C ALA A 628 20.79 36.57 5.27
N LYS A 629 21.38 35.96 4.24
CA LYS A 629 22.82 35.64 4.21
C LYS A 629 23.70 36.88 4.28
N ALA A 630 23.27 38.03 3.74
CA ALA A 630 24.00 39.30 3.88
C ALA A 630 24.14 39.76 5.34
N GLN A 631 23.31 39.26 6.25
CA GLN A 631 23.37 39.53 7.69
C GLN A 631 24.19 38.49 8.48
N GLY A 632 24.66 37.43 7.80
CA GLY A 632 25.27 36.26 8.43
C GLY A 632 24.25 35.26 8.97
N ALA A 633 23.01 35.29 8.48
CA ALA A 633 21.98 34.33 8.82
C ALA A 633 22.26 32.97 8.18
N VAL A 634 21.71 31.92 8.79
CA VAL A 634 21.69 30.55 8.26
C VAL A 634 20.28 30.31 7.71
N THR A 635 20.16 29.77 6.50
CA THR A 635 18.87 29.68 5.79
C THR A 635 18.45 28.25 5.50
N GLY A 636 17.17 27.93 5.67
CA GLY A 636 16.63 26.58 5.47
C GLY A 636 15.11 26.56 5.30
N PHE A 637 14.53 25.37 5.34
CA PHE A 637 13.07 25.16 5.29
C PHE A 637 12.61 24.23 6.41
N ALA A 638 11.40 24.50 6.93
CA ALA A 638 10.82 23.87 8.11
C ALA A 638 10.24 22.47 7.88
N HIS A 639 9.59 22.27 6.72
CA HIS A 639 8.84 21.04 6.44
C HIS A 639 9.06 20.59 5.00
N ALA A 640 10.27 20.17 4.66
CA ALA A 640 10.57 19.77 3.28
C ALA A 640 9.99 18.41 2.85
N THR A 641 9.14 17.81 3.68
CA THR A 641 8.64 16.44 3.55
C THR A 641 7.35 16.32 2.73
N ALA A 642 6.83 17.42 2.22
CA ALA A 642 5.67 17.45 1.34
C ALA A 642 6.06 17.99 -0.04
N TRP A 643 6.68 17.19 -0.90
CA TRP A 643 6.57 17.43 -2.35
C TRP A 643 5.13 17.07 -2.76
N PRO A 644 4.49 17.74 -3.75
CA PRO A 644 3.17 17.32 -4.18
C PRO A 644 3.29 15.88 -4.67
N ALA A 645 2.45 15.00 -4.14
CA ALA A 645 2.09 13.79 -4.86
C ALA A 645 1.62 14.21 -6.27
N PRO A 646 1.79 13.36 -7.29
CA PRO A 646 1.21 13.66 -8.59
C PRO A 646 -0.27 14.03 -8.38
N TYR A 647 -0.66 15.22 -8.85
CA TYR A 647 -2.04 15.77 -8.91
C TYR A 647 -2.61 16.66 -7.77
N THR A 648 -1.90 17.01 -6.69
CA THR A 648 -2.43 18.01 -5.71
C THR A 648 -2.10 19.46 -6.09
N PHE A 649 -2.77 20.01 -7.10
CA PHE A 649 -2.73 21.45 -7.44
C PHE A 649 -4.05 22.17 -7.12
N LEU A 650 -4.59 21.97 -5.92
CA LEU A 650 -5.83 22.64 -5.50
C LEU A 650 -5.70 23.38 -4.16
N HIS A 651 -5.89 24.71 -4.28
CA HIS A 651 -6.18 25.74 -3.28
C HIS A 651 -5.04 26.27 -2.35
N PRO A 652 -4.85 27.61 -2.26
CA PRO A 652 -3.81 28.27 -1.48
C PRO A 652 -4.22 28.40 0.01
N GLY A 653 -4.39 27.27 0.69
CA GLY A 653 -4.89 27.24 2.07
C GLY A 653 -4.12 26.38 3.06
N ILE A 654 -3.21 25.51 2.61
CA ILE A 654 -2.39 24.68 3.51
C ILE A 654 -1.01 24.57 2.86
N GLY A 655 -0.11 25.46 3.28
CA GLY A 655 1.25 25.56 2.77
C GLY A 655 2.19 24.61 3.51
N THR A 656 2.87 23.73 2.77
CA THR A 656 4.03 22.97 3.26
C THR A 656 5.03 22.62 2.15
N VAL A 657 4.81 23.00 0.89
CA VAL A 657 5.64 22.53 -0.25
C VAL A 657 6.70 23.58 -0.65
N PRO A 658 8.01 23.35 -0.44
CA PRO A 658 9.04 24.31 -0.82
C PRO A 658 9.46 24.13 -2.30
N TYR A 659 8.68 24.68 -3.23
CA TYR A 659 8.93 24.54 -4.68
C TYR A 659 10.31 25.03 -5.15
N GLU A 660 10.88 26.03 -4.47
CA GLU A 660 12.19 26.62 -4.83
C GLU A 660 13.38 25.90 -4.18
N LEU A 661 13.15 24.92 -3.30
CA LEU A 661 14.22 24.20 -2.59
C LEU A 661 15.33 23.66 -3.52
N PRO A 662 15.05 23.01 -4.68
CA PRO A 662 16.12 22.52 -5.55
C PRO A 662 16.97 23.64 -6.14
N ILE A 663 16.36 24.80 -6.41
CA ILE A 663 17.03 25.95 -7.01
C ILE A 663 17.88 26.65 -5.97
N ASP A 664 17.29 26.96 -4.81
CA ASP A 664 18.02 27.63 -3.73
C ASP A 664 19.16 26.75 -3.23
N LEU A 665 18.97 25.43 -3.15
CA LEU A 665 20.04 24.49 -2.84
C LEU A 665 21.14 24.52 -3.92
N ALA A 666 20.78 24.45 -5.20
CA ALA A 666 21.75 24.52 -6.31
C ALA A 666 22.51 25.85 -6.36
N LEU A 667 21.90 26.94 -5.90
CA LEU A 667 22.50 28.28 -5.78
C LEU A 667 23.28 28.47 -4.48
N GLY A 668 23.42 27.43 -3.64
CA GLY A 668 24.13 27.50 -2.36
C GLY A 668 23.46 28.42 -1.34
N GLN A 669 22.15 28.62 -1.46
CA GLN A 669 21.35 29.48 -0.59
C GLN A 669 20.71 28.72 0.57
N ILE A 670 20.86 27.40 0.65
CA ILE A 670 20.29 26.57 1.71
C ILE A 670 21.41 25.93 2.52
N ASP A 671 21.36 26.14 3.82
CA ASP A 671 22.34 25.67 4.81
C ASP A 671 21.79 24.50 5.65
N PHE A 672 20.48 24.45 5.86
CA PHE A 672 19.81 23.33 6.54
C PHE A 672 18.44 23.01 5.93
N LEU A 673 17.95 21.82 6.28
CA LEU A 673 16.64 21.33 5.93
C LEU A 673 16.05 20.59 7.12
N GLU A 674 14.87 20.99 7.57
CA GLU A 674 14.14 20.24 8.58
C GLU A 674 13.27 19.17 7.93
N THR A 675 13.36 17.96 8.49
CA THR A 675 12.67 16.78 7.97
C THR A 675 11.83 16.17 9.08
N GLU A 676 10.53 16.14 8.89
CA GLU A 676 9.63 15.35 9.73
C GLU A 676 9.47 13.95 9.11
N PHE A 677 10.09 12.92 9.72
CA PHE A 677 9.87 11.50 9.42
C PHE A 677 10.50 10.86 8.15
N LEU A 678 11.68 11.29 7.67
CA LEU A 678 12.35 10.64 6.53
C LEU A 678 13.76 10.10 6.86
N SER A 679 14.09 8.92 6.33
CA SER A 679 15.47 8.42 6.30
C SER A 679 16.29 9.17 5.22
N ALA A 680 17.62 9.25 5.39
CA ALA A 680 18.51 9.92 4.44
C ALA A 680 18.41 9.38 2.99
N GLU A 681 17.98 8.12 2.82
CA GLU A 681 17.79 7.48 1.50
C GLU A 681 16.51 7.93 0.79
N LEU A 682 15.43 8.24 1.52
CA LEU A 682 14.21 8.78 0.91
C LEU A 682 14.46 10.21 0.40
N LEU A 683 15.21 11.01 1.15
CA LEU A 683 15.56 12.39 0.77
C LEU A 683 16.34 12.45 -0.55
N ALA A 684 17.32 11.56 -0.74
CA ALA A 684 18.09 11.49 -1.98
C ALA A 684 17.24 11.10 -3.20
N THR A 685 16.23 10.25 -2.98
CA THR A 685 15.31 9.78 -4.02
C THR A 685 14.33 10.89 -4.44
N GLU A 686 13.73 11.60 -3.48
CA GLU A 686 12.82 12.71 -3.76
C GLU A 686 13.51 13.89 -4.45
N MET A 687 14.76 14.19 -4.08
CA MET A 687 15.56 15.24 -4.72
C MET A 687 15.90 14.92 -6.19
N ALA A 688 16.08 13.65 -6.54
CA ALA A 688 16.33 13.24 -7.92
C ALA A 688 15.10 13.43 -8.82
N GLU A 689 13.89 13.31 -8.25
CA GLU A 689 12.61 13.49 -8.95
C GLU A 689 12.11 14.95 -8.99
N ALA A 690 12.73 15.84 -8.21
CA ALA A 690 12.32 17.23 -8.06
C ALA A 690 12.49 18.07 -9.35
N ILE A 691 13.58 17.88 -10.10
CA ILE A 691 13.89 18.69 -11.29
C ILE A 691 12.86 18.51 -12.42
N PRO A 692 12.44 17.27 -12.78
CA PRO A 692 11.36 17.05 -13.74
C PRO A 692 10.01 17.65 -13.29
N ARG A 693 9.62 17.46 -12.02
CA ARG A 693 8.35 17.96 -11.46
C ARG A 693 8.28 19.49 -11.44
N TYR A 694 9.39 20.16 -11.17
CA TYR A 694 9.50 21.62 -11.22
C TYR A 694 9.24 22.17 -12.63
N ARG A 695 9.75 21.53 -13.68
CA ARG A 695 9.48 21.94 -15.06
C ARG A 695 8.00 21.82 -15.43
N GLN A 696 7.31 20.81 -14.90
CA GLN A 696 5.87 20.62 -15.07
C GLN A 696 5.07 21.71 -14.34
N ALA A 697 5.45 22.06 -13.11
CA ALA A 697 4.83 23.16 -12.36
C ALA A 697 5.04 24.52 -13.04
N GLN A 698 6.24 24.81 -13.55
CA GLN A 698 6.50 26.04 -14.32
C GLN A 698 5.64 26.14 -15.58
N ALA A 699 5.41 25.02 -16.28
CA ALA A 699 4.53 24.99 -17.44
C ALA A 699 3.06 25.29 -17.06
N ILE A 700 2.57 24.73 -15.95
CA ILE A 700 1.22 24.98 -15.42
C ILE A 700 1.08 26.46 -14.98
N PHE A 701 2.09 27.03 -14.33
CA PHE A 701 2.08 28.45 -13.93
C PHE A 701 2.14 29.40 -15.12
N ALA A 702 2.94 29.08 -16.14
CA ALA A 702 2.98 29.84 -17.39
C ALA A 702 1.61 29.78 -18.11
N GLN A 703 0.98 28.61 -18.12
CA GLN A 703 -0.35 28.41 -18.70
C GLN A 703 -1.42 29.21 -17.93
N ARG A 704 -1.46 29.13 -16.60
CA ARG A 704 -2.42 29.89 -15.78
C ARG A 704 -2.19 31.40 -15.80
N SER A 705 -0.95 31.84 -15.92
CA SER A 705 -0.62 33.27 -16.09
C SER A 705 -1.09 33.80 -17.45
N GLN A 706 -0.98 32.99 -18.51
CA GLN A 706 -1.56 33.31 -19.82
C GLN A 706 -3.09 33.30 -19.81
N GLU A 707 -3.71 32.43 -19.02
CA GLU A 707 -5.16 32.32 -18.84
C GLU A 707 -5.72 33.51 -18.05
N ALA A 708 -5.03 33.93 -16.98
CA ALA A 708 -5.35 35.14 -16.21
C ALA A 708 -5.15 36.44 -17.03
N ALA A 709 -4.13 36.49 -17.89
CA ALA A 709 -3.92 37.60 -18.83
C ALA A 709 -4.95 37.63 -19.98
N ARG A 710 -5.71 36.54 -20.17
CA ARG A 710 -6.83 36.45 -21.13
C ARG A 710 -8.18 36.84 -20.52
N LEU A 711 -8.29 36.77 -19.19
CA LEU A 711 -9.49 37.06 -18.41
C LEU A 711 -9.53 38.51 -17.87
N ASN A 712 -8.38 39.21 -17.90
CA ASN A 712 -8.27 40.67 -17.79
C ASN A 712 -8.20 41.30 -19.18
#